data_AF-A0A148KNC1-F1
#
_entry.id   AF-A0A148KNC1-F1
#
_cell.length_a   1.000
_cell.length_b   1.000
_cell.length_c   1.000
_cell.angle_alpha   90.00
_cell.angle_beta   90.00
_cell.angle_gamma   90.00
#
_symmetry.space_group_name_H-M   'P 1'
#
loop_
_entity.id
_entity.type
_entity.pdbx_description
1 polymer ?
#
loop_
_entity_poly.entity_id
_entity_poly.type
_entity_poly.pdbx_seq_one_letter_code
_entity_poly.pdbx_strand_id
1 'polypeptide(L)'
;MKNSMSKRSKISKQLGYLPLVMAGLILAGCGSSELLDKDADIDTLIPEPPVELPNRPSPSENAAVIATSSTQIFDASTNAILLRGVNLQYGDNPEVRIAGIAAIKETGANVVRLQLRASTTAEQLEAALDRIVANGMIAMPMLWEGEGEITCTESSEFIEKYTQELWFDRWIDVLVKDKYQPHLMINIANEWGPMNVWDANSVGYAEYIDVYKAIIREFRSIGFRVPLVIDAPHCGQDYNAFLADRALELQAADVESNIVLSVHAYGAQWNSSNKIVSATDLLSKTGVPFIIGEFGGSGVFGATSIDHADLITKGVGDKALVFNLPWVTTEDKSAYSFNLETPMDMQGVTLSADIYTPVRYVEEGHLGVQMYLRDGSDRYASFGVLQANDSDLKGNAWTHITYAIDSMSDLAGYADEGFDIADVSKIGLEIMANGKAVNYVGDIKLDNLKLQSGGVTPPMYLAEFSAEKEGWAVAWTGGTIETRDTALAISQDWTSNNQLAMTVGGGVANLDTSAPLTISAKVFIPAEYAGETNFFFKFFIQHGDGWAWVDTGQKSYSDIAVGEWNDITFENVDFTAAGAIQVLGIQLGGITTAKTEPLLLDSVTVLGAGQSLGGAAPPSYHAKFVGDAEGWGKDWTGGTSVSVDSDNLVITQDWTQGDQFAVFVGGGNTDIDTSGLLTAKMNIFIPADYANESGIYFKIYVNHGDSWAWGQTSDKGFADITPGEWNEITFEGVDWTSFGALKKLGIQFGGVTTAHGDPILVDYVAILEEGQSMDGGGAQLGQLVVYSADFVGETQGWAKDWTAGTVLSTDDDNLIVTQDWGLSDQFAITASAADINIDTSKPVTFKVKLFLPQDYAAESGIYFKVYTKHGDSWAWGQTNDVSADAFTPGAWNEIVFENVDWSSFGELKALGLQFGGITSSHAEPITIDYIRAEQEGLIPVELDTLLNMSFTEESDADAWTLDYAEGGFTAEVLANAKLHGFGVVPYGWMAWSWKGNGEATKGLDMSTSEDTVELTTRGNEIVNGPNGIKASAVPAGFGQ
;
A
#
# COMPACT_ATOMS: atom_id res chain seq x y z
N MET A 1 -55.46 26.72 -16.62
CA MET A 1 -56.93 26.87 -16.74
C MET A 1 -57.53 25.57 -17.27
N LYS A 2 -58.48 24.99 -16.51
CA LYS A 2 -59.50 23.95 -16.85
C LYS A 2 -58.99 22.57 -17.31
N ASN A 3 -59.08 21.54 -16.45
CA ASN A 3 -60.23 20.60 -16.25
C ASN A 3 -60.37 19.62 -17.44
N SER A 4 -60.51 18.30 -17.30
CA SER A 4 -61.17 17.48 -16.27
C SER A 4 -60.76 15.99 -16.41
N MET A 5 -60.45 15.26 -15.32
CA MET A 5 -61.29 14.22 -14.65
C MET A 5 -61.79 13.09 -15.56
N SER A 6 -61.89 11.81 -15.20
CA SER A 6 -61.66 10.98 -14.00
C SER A 6 -62.03 9.52 -14.43
N LYS A 7 -61.79 8.38 -13.75
CA LYS A 7 -62.21 8.02 -12.38
C LYS A 7 -61.90 6.53 -12.13
N ARG A 8 -61.28 6.24 -10.98
CA ARG A 8 -61.62 5.22 -9.95
C ARG A 8 -61.46 3.70 -10.17
N SER A 9 -60.41 3.18 -9.53
CA SER A 9 -60.35 2.22 -8.39
C SER A 9 -61.54 1.29 -8.04
N LYS A 10 -61.21 0.04 -7.67
CA LYS A 10 -61.54 -0.70 -6.41
C LYS A 10 -60.91 -2.10 -6.48
N ILE A 11 -59.90 -2.46 -5.66
CA ILE A 11 -59.95 -2.99 -4.27
C ILE A 11 -60.90 -4.18 -4.10
N SER A 12 -60.37 -5.41 -3.91
CA SER A 12 -60.31 -6.11 -2.60
C SER A 12 -59.89 -7.59 -2.68
N LYS A 13 -58.90 -7.98 -1.84
CA LYS A 13 -58.78 -9.19 -0.97
C LYS A 13 -58.98 -10.58 -1.65
N GLN A 14 -58.15 -11.61 -1.42
CA GLN A 14 -57.65 -12.10 -0.15
C GLN A 14 -56.59 -13.20 -0.37
N LEU A 15 -55.59 -13.25 0.53
CA LEU A 15 -54.52 -14.24 0.68
C LEU A 15 -55.01 -15.71 0.81
N GLY A 16 -54.14 -16.64 0.38
CA GLY A 16 -54.08 -18.03 0.87
C GLY A 16 -52.72 -18.67 0.55
N TYR A 17 -51.95 -18.98 1.59
CA TYR A 17 -50.60 -19.56 1.56
C TYR A 17 -50.57 -21.09 1.31
N LEU A 18 -49.48 -21.56 0.64
CA LEU A 18 -48.72 -22.82 0.81
C LEU A 18 -49.28 -24.18 0.25
N PRO A 19 -48.45 -25.24 0.04
CA PRO A 19 -47.60 -25.47 -1.15
C PRO A 19 -47.66 -26.91 -1.76
N LEU A 20 -46.97 -27.07 -2.91
CA LEU A 20 -46.29 -28.27 -3.45
C LEU A 20 -47.07 -29.48 -4.04
N VAL A 21 -46.48 -30.02 -5.12
CA VAL A 21 -46.54 -31.40 -5.68
C VAL A 21 -47.35 -31.68 -6.98
N MET A 22 -46.61 -32.24 -7.94
CA MET A 22 -46.94 -33.14 -9.06
C MET A 22 -47.60 -32.63 -10.36
N ALA A 23 -46.77 -32.66 -11.41
CA ALA A 23 -46.84 -33.55 -12.57
C ALA A 23 -48.15 -33.67 -13.39
N GLY A 24 -47.99 -33.49 -14.71
CA GLY A 24 -48.61 -34.36 -15.71
C GLY A 24 -49.62 -33.71 -16.66
N LEU A 25 -49.14 -33.48 -17.89
CA LEU A 25 -49.80 -33.80 -19.17
C LEU A 25 -51.25 -33.28 -19.41
N ILE A 26 -51.45 -32.51 -20.49
CA ILE A 26 -52.02 -33.00 -21.75
C ILE A 26 -52.07 -31.89 -22.82
N LEU A 27 -51.67 -32.33 -24.01
CA LEU A 27 -51.67 -31.72 -25.33
C LEU A 27 -52.95 -31.01 -25.82
N ALA A 28 -52.67 -29.98 -26.63
CA ALA A 28 -53.19 -29.69 -27.97
C ALA A 28 -54.63 -29.19 -28.20
N GLY A 29 -54.72 -28.12 -29.01
CA GLY A 29 -55.88 -27.84 -29.85
C GLY A 29 -55.84 -26.52 -30.63
N CYS A 30 -55.50 -26.60 -31.94
CA CYS A 30 -55.72 -25.66 -33.05
C CYS A 30 -54.93 -24.33 -33.09
N GLY A 31 -54.25 -23.89 -34.16
CA GLY A 31 -54.11 -24.35 -35.55
C GLY A 31 -54.20 -23.17 -36.56
N SER A 32 -53.10 -22.82 -37.26
CA SER A 32 -52.99 -22.21 -38.61
C SER A 32 -51.56 -21.63 -38.80
N SER A 33 -50.60 -22.33 -39.42
CA SER A 33 -50.33 -22.51 -40.86
C SER A 33 -49.57 -21.36 -41.54
N GLU A 34 -48.36 -21.72 -42.01
CA GLU A 34 -47.50 -21.12 -43.06
C GLU A 34 -46.30 -20.25 -42.64
N LEU A 35 -45.24 -20.91 -42.14
CA LEU A 35 -43.80 -20.72 -42.44
C LEU A 35 -43.00 -21.58 -41.43
N LEU A 36 -42.86 -22.87 -41.70
CA LEU A 36 -42.07 -23.81 -40.92
C LEU A 36 -41.06 -24.46 -41.86
N ASP A 37 -39.81 -24.07 -41.74
CA ASP A 37 -38.72 -24.99 -42.02
C ASP A 37 -38.59 -25.91 -40.80
N LYS A 38 -38.45 -27.20 -41.05
CA LYS A 38 -38.40 -28.26 -40.03
C LYS A 38 -36.94 -28.62 -39.84
N ASP A 39 -36.33 -28.11 -38.78
CA ASP A 39 -35.48 -28.83 -37.82
C ASP A 39 -34.82 -27.82 -36.86
N ALA A 40 -34.77 -28.18 -35.57
CA ALA A 40 -34.09 -27.51 -34.46
C ALA A 40 -34.73 -26.26 -33.80
N ASP A 41 -35.93 -26.42 -33.23
CA ASP A 41 -36.21 -25.82 -31.91
C ASP A 41 -35.78 -26.87 -30.87
N ILE A 42 -34.62 -26.66 -30.23
CA ILE A 42 -33.87 -27.66 -29.43
C ILE A 42 -34.28 -27.67 -27.95
N ASP A 43 -35.32 -26.92 -27.59
CA ASP A 43 -35.64 -26.63 -26.20
C ASP A 43 -36.70 -27.58 -25.64
N THR A 44 -36.20 -28.70 -25.09
CA THR A 44 -36.85 -29.31 -23.94
C THR A 44 -35.81 -29.49 -22.84
N LEU A 45 -36.20 -29.19 -21.60
CA LEU A 45 -35.42 -29.28 -20.36
C LEU A 45 -35.12 -30.74 -19.95
N ILE A 46 -34.70 -31.58 -20.93
CA ILE A 46 -34.33 -33.03 -20.93
C ILE A 46 -35.56 -33.98 -21.05
N PRO A 47 -35.58 -35.16 -21.75
CA PRO A 47 -34.72 -35.80 -22.81
C PRO A 47 -35.48 -36.56 -23.97
N GLU A 48 -34.76 -37.10 -24.98
CA GLU A 48 -34.85 -38.55 -25.33
C GLU A 48 -33.51 -39.13 -25.86
N PRO A 49 -33.22 -40.43 -25.59
CA PRO A 49 -31.96 -41.12 -25.88
C PRO A 49 -32.00 -41.85 -27.25
N PRO A 50 -30.89 -42.51 -27.62
CA PRO A 50 -30.05 -42.14 -28.75
C PRO A 50 -30.64 -42.53 -30.12
N VAL A 51 -30.39 -41.69 -31.14
CA VAL A 51 -30.04 -42.25 -32.44
C VAL A 51 -28.70 -42.94 -32.23
N GLU A 52 -28.60 -44.25 -32.50
CA GLU A 52 -27.33 -44.98 -32.51
C GLU A 52 -26.34 -44.21 -33.39
N LEU A 53 -25.47 -43.42 -32.75
CA LEU A 53 -24.34 -42.80 -33.39
C LEU A 53 -23.34 -43.92 -33.71
N PRO A 54 -22.59 -43.80 -34.81
CA PRO A 54 -21.66 -44.83 -35.26
C PRO A 54 -20.71 -45.21 -34.12
N ASN A 55 -20.27 -46.46 -34.11
CA ASN A 55 -19.39 -47.13 -33.14
C ASN A 55 -18.08 -46.33 -32.87
N ARG A 56 -18.19 -45.17 -32.22
CA ARG A 56 -17.11 -44.28 -31.82
C ARG A 56 -16.59 -44.76 -30.45
N PRO A 57 -15.29 -44.72 -30.21
CA PRO A 57 -14.75 -45.08 -28.91
C PRO A 57 -15.25 -44.08 -27.87
N SER A 58 -15.54 -44.58 -26.66
CA SER A 58 -16.00 -43.79 -25.52
C SER A 58 -15.02 -43.94 -24.36
N PRO A 59 -14.88 -42.92 -23.48
CA PRO A 59 -14.11 -43.07 -22.25
C PRO A 59 -14.70 -44.15 -21.33
N SER A 60 -13.89 -44.67 -20.40
CA SER A 60 -14.40 -45.55 -19.35
C SER A 60 -15.38 -44.83 -18.42
N GLU A 61 -16.56 -45.42 -18.20
CA GLU A 61 -17.59 -44.87 -17.31
C GLU A 61 -17.08 -44.69 -15.87
N ASN A 62 -16.09 -45.47 -15.43
CA ASN A 62 -15.54 -45.42 -14.07
C ASN A 62 -14.28 -44.57 -13.94
N ALA A 63 -13.84 -43.89 -15.01
CA ALA A 63 -12.68 -43.03 -14.92
C ALA A 63 -12.92 -41.87 -13.94
N ALA A 64 -11.90 -41.58 -13.12
CA ALA A 64 -11.88 -40.35 -12.33
C ALA A 64 -11.71 -39.16 -13.27
N VAL A 65 -12.45 -38.08 -13.01
CA VAL A 65 -12.46 -36.86 -13.81
C VAL A 65 -12.42 -35.65 -12.89
N ILE A 66 -11.89 -34.54 -13.40
CA ILE A 66 -12.04 -33.22 -12.79
C ILE A 66 -13.54 -32.91 -12.76
N ALA A 67 -14.04 -32.38 -11.64
CA ALA A 67 -15.46 -32.10 -11.43
C ALA A 67 -15.67 -30.62 -11.08
N THR A 68 -16.88 -30.13 -11.27
CA THR A 68 -17.26 -28.78 -10.86
C THR A 68 -18.45 -28.78 -9.91
N SER A 69 -18.53 -27.73 -9.09
CA SER A 69 -19.70 -27.49 -8.25
C SER A 69 -19.87 -26.00 -8.00
N SER A 70 -21.04 -25.46 -8.35
CA SER A 70 -21.37 -24.04 -8.21
C SER A 70 -20.26 -23.14 -8.78
N THR A 71 -19.40 -22.56 -7.95
CA THR A 71 -18.31 -21.67 -8.38
C THR A 71 -16.92 -22.32 -8.33
N GLN A 72 -16.82 -23.60 -7.96
CA GLN A 72 -15.55 -24.27 -7.68
C GLN A 72 -15.23 -25.38 -8.69
N ILE A 73 -13.92 -25.56 -8.93
CA ILE A 73 -13.34 -26.66 -9.70
C ILE A 73 -12.63 -27.60 -8.72
N PHE A 74 -12.85 -28.90 -8.88
CA PHE A 74 -12.25 -29.95 -8.09
C PHE A 74 -11.37 -30.84 -8.96
N ASP A 75 -10.16 -31.13 -8.50
CA ASP A 75 -9.31 -32.12 -9.14
C ASP A 75 -9.94 -33.53 -9.11
N ALA A 76 -9.35 -34.49 -9.83
CA ALA A 76 -9.87 -35.85 -9.88
C ALA A 76 -9.76 -36.60 -8.54
N SER A 77 -9.06 -36.04 -7.55
CA SER A 77 -9.01 -36.50 -6.15
C SER A 77 -9.99 -35.77 -5.24
N THR A 78 -10.91 -34.96 -5.79
CA THR A 78 -11.96 -34.21 -5.10
C THR A 78 -11.48 -33.03 -4.24
N ASN A 79 -10.25 -32.55 -4.44
CA ASN A 79 -9.79 -31.33 -3.77
C ASN A 79 -10.12 -30.09 -4.62
N ALA A 80 -10.61 -29.02 -3.98
CA ALA A 80 -10.80 -27.75 -4.64
C ALA A 80 -9.45 -27.21 -5.15
N ILE A 81 -9.42 -26.73 -6.39
CA ILE A 81 -8.19 -26.27 -7.03
C ILE A 81 -8.40 -24.96 -7.77
N LEU A 82 -7.47 -24.03 -7.57
CA LEU A 82 -7.33 -22.85 -8.42
C LEU A 82 -6.34 -23.15 -9.54
N LEU A 83 -6.80 -22.99 -10.78
CA LEU A 83 -5.95 -23.17 -11.95
C LEU A 83 -4.91 -22.03 -12.00
N ARG A 84 -3.64 -22.40 -12.12
CA ARG A 84 -2.49 -21.50 -12.25
C ARG A 84 -1.59 -22.06 -13.34
N GLY A 85 -1.65 -21.45 -14.50
CA GLY A 85 -1.02 -22.04 -15.67
C GLY A 85 -0.62 -21.08 -16.77
N VAL A 86 -0.24 -21.68 -17.89
CA VAL A 86 0.31 -20.99 -19.04
C VAL A 86 -0.30 -21.56 -20.32
N ASN A 87 -0.58 -20.67 -21.27
CA ASN A 87 -0.97 -21.03 -22.63
C ASN A 87 0.29 -21.42 -23.44
N LEU A 88 0.26 -22.60 -24.04
CA LEU A 88 1.32 -23.12 -24.89
C LEU A 88 0.82 -23.22 -26.34
N GLN A 89 1.46 -22.45 -27.24
CA GLN A 89 1.14 -22.38 -28.67
C GLN A 89 1.62 -23.63 -29.44
N TYR A 90 1.21 -24.82 -28.98
CA TYR A 90 1.75 -26.11 -29.39
C TYR A 90 1.53 -26.42 -30.87
N GLY A 91 0.30 -26.26 -31.35
CA GLY A 91 -0.10 -26.58 -32.72
C GLY A 91 0.63 -25.79 -33.80
N ASP A 92 1.22 -24.64 -33.48
CA ASP A 92 2.00 -23.83 -34.43
C ASP A 92 3.31 -24.52 -34.83
N ASN A 93 3.94 -25.25 -33.90
CA ASN A 93 5.14 -26.05 -34.17
C ASN A 93 5.31 -27.18 -33.14
N PRO A 94 4.56 -28.29 -33.26
CA PRO A 94 4.52 -29.36 -32.26
C PRO A 94 5.88 -29.94 -31.88
N GLU A 95 6.78 -30.10 -32.85
CA GLU A 95 8.10 -30.69 -32.64
C GLU A 95 9.00 -29.85 -31.71
N VAL A 96 8.84 -28.53 -31.76
CA VAL A 96 9.62 -27.59 -30.93
C VAL A 96 8.89 -27.31 -29.61
N ARG A 97 7.58 -27.04 -29.68
CA ARG A 97 6.78 -26.54 -28.54
C ARG A 97 6.55 -27.58 -27.46
N ILE A 98 6.66 -28.87 -27.77
CA ILE A 98 6.52 -29.95 -26.78
C ILE A 98 7.50 -29.83 -25.62
N ALA A 99 8.68 -29.23 -25.85
CA ALA A 99 9.70 -29.05 -24.84
C ALA A 99 9.26 -28.08 -23.73
N GLY A 100 8.41 -27.10 -24.06
CA GLY A 100 7.89 -26.11 -23.12
C GLY A 100 7.04 -26.71 -22.01
N ILE A 101 6.46 -27.89 -22.19
CA ILE A 101 5.62 -28.54 -21.15
C ILE A 101 6.41 -28.79 -19.87
N ALA A 102 7.66 -29.24 -19.98
CA ALA A 102 8.49 -29.50 -18.80
C ALA A 102 8.93 -28.18 -18.13
N ALA A 103 9.33 -27.19 -18.93
CA ALA A 103 9.72 -25.89 -18.40
C ALA A 103 8.54 -25.15 -17.72
N ILE A 104 7.33 -25.24 -18.28
CA ILE A 104 6.12 -24.74 -17.62
C ILE A 104 5.90 -25.44 -16.28
N LYS A 105 6.09 -26.76 -16.19
CA LYS A 105 6.00 -27.46 -14.90
C LYS A 105 7.01 -26.95 -13.88
N GLU A 106 8.24 -26.69 -14.30
CA GLU A 106 9.31 -26.17 -13.43
C GLU A 106 8.97 -24.79 -12.82
N THR A 107 8.07 -24.02 -13.42
CA THR A 107 7.54 -22.79 -12.81
C THR A 107 6.64 -23.04 -11.60
N GLY A 108 6.12 -24.25 -11.43
CA GLY A 108 5.12 -24.62 -10.42
C GLY A 108 3.69 -24.75 -10.97
N ALA A 109 3.48 -24.49 -12.27
CA ALA A 109 2.17 -24.52 -12.90
C ALA A 109 1.43 -25.86 -12.67
N ASN A 110 0.12 -25.79 -12.49
CA ASN A 110 -0.74 -26.97 -12.33
C ASN A 110 -1.58 -27.29 -13.56
N VAL A 111 -1.65 -26.38 -14.55
CA VAL A 111 -2.36 -26.58 -15.82
C VAL A 111 -1.58 -26.01 -17.00
N VAL A 112 -1.70 -26.67 -18.15
CA VAL A 112 -1.25 -26.16 -19.46
C VAL A 112 -2.46 -26.07 -20.39
N ARG A 113 -2.76 -24.86 -20.89
CA ARG A 113 -3.73 -24.68 -21.97
C ARG A 113 -3.01 -24.87 -23.30
N LEU A 114 -3.30 -25.99 -23.94
CA LEU A 114 -2.55 -26.53 -25.08
C LEU A 114 -3.26 -26.15 -26.37
N GLN A 115 -2.74 -25.15 -27.09
CA GLN A 115 -3.28 -24.73 -28.38
C GLN A 115 -3.08 -25.85 -29.42
N LEU A 116 -4.17 -26.29 -30.04
CA LEU A 116 -4.21 -27.22 -31.16
C LEU A 116 -4.58 -26.47 -32.44
N ARG A 117 -4.10 -26.96 -33.58
CA ARG A 117 -4.49 -26.53 -34.92
C ARG A 117 -5.33 -27.61 -35.58
N ALA A 118 -6.10 -27.24 -36.60
CA ALA A 118 -6.73 -28.18 -37.52
C ALA A 118 -5.72 -29.03 -38.29
N SER A 119 -4.42 -28.73 -38.24
CA SER A 119 -3.34 -29.57 -38.77
C SER A 119 -2.71 -30.52 -37.74
N THR A 120 -3.00 -30.37 -36.45
CA THR A 120 -2.42 -31.21 -35.39
C THR A 120 -2.91 -32.66 -35.51
N THR A 121 -1.97 -33.60 -35.57
CA THR A 121 -2.28 -35.03 -35.72
C THR A 121 -2.64 -35.69 -34.38
N ALA A 122 -3.26 -36.87 -34.43
CA ALA A 122 -3.57 -37.65 -33.24
C ALA A 122 -2.29 -38.02 -32.46
N GLU A 123 -1.21 -38.38 -33.17
CA GLU A 123 0.08 -38.73 -32.57
C GLU A 123 0.72 -37.53 -31.87
N GLN A 124 0.60 -36.33 -32.45
CA GLN A 124 1.09 -35.10 -31.83
C GLN A 124 0.28 -34.76 -30.58
N LEU A 125 -1.05 -34.89 -30.62
CA LEU A 125 -1.88 -34.71 -29.42
C LEU A 125 -1.52 -35.72 -28.34
N GLU A 126 -1.37 -37.00 -28.71
CA GLU A 126 -1.02 -38.06 -27.78
C GLU A 126 0.33 -37.79 -27.11
N ALA A 127 1.36 -37.40 -27.86
CA ALA A 127 2.67 -37.06 -27.33
C ALA A 127 2.63 -35.89 -26.34
N ALA A 128 1.83 -34.86 -26.62
CA ALA A 128 1.66 -33.73 -25.72
C ALA A 128 0.93 -34.13 -24.43
N LEU A 129 -0.17 -34.88 -24.52
CA LEU A 129 -0.90 -35.36 -23.35
C LEU A 129 -0.05 -36.29 -22.49
N ASP A 130 0.71 -37.21 -23.10
CA ASP A 130 1.66 -38.05 -22.38
C ASP A 130 2.70 -37.22 -21.62
N ARG A 131 3.21 -36.15 -22.24
CA ARG A 131 4.17 -35.27 -21.59
C ARG A 131 3.55 -34.47 -20.45
N ILE A 132 2.32 -33.99 -20.60
CA ILE A 132 1.60 -33.25 -19.55
C ILE A 132 1.31 -34.16 -18.35
N VAL A 133 0.77 -35.37 -18.59
CA VAL A 133 0.51 -36.37 -17.55
C VAL A 133 1.79 -36.79 -16.83
N ALA A 134 2.88 -37.02 -17.57
CA ALA A 134 4.17 -37.36 -16.96
C ALA A 134 4.74 -36.24 -16.05
N ASN A 135 4.31 -34.99 -16.25
CA ASN A 135 4.67 -33.84 -15.41
C ASN A 135 3.62 -33.51 -14.33
N GLY A 136 2.57 -34.33 -14.19
CA GLY A 136 1.53 -34.15 -13.16
C GLY A 136 0.85 -32.78 -13.26
N MET A 137 0.37 -32.44 -14.46
CA MET A 137 -0.41 -31.22 -14.71
C MET A 137 -1.73 -31.56 -15.39
N ILE A 138 -2.71 -30.68 -15.23
CA ILE A 138 -3.95 -30.69 -15.98
C ILE A 138 -3.64 -30.30 -17.44
N ALA A 139 -4.17 -31.05 -18.40
CA ALA A 139 -4.13 -30.77 -19.82
C ALA A 139 -5.45 -30.12 -20.25
N MET A 140 -5.36 -28.90 -20.80
CA MET A 140 -6.50 -28.22 -21.40
C MET A 140 -6.29 -28.01 -22.90
N PRO A 141 -6.47 -29.04 -23.75
CA PRO A 141 -6.47 -28.85 -25.20
C PRO A 141 -7.55 -27.85 -25.63
N MET A 142 -7.15 -26.93 -26.50
CA MET A 142 -7.98 -25.87 -27.05
C MET A 142 -7.81 -25.80 -28.57
N LEU A 143 -8.89 -25.74 -29.34
CA LEU A 143 -8.81 -25.55 -30.79
C LEU A 143 -8.66 -24.05 -31.15
N TRP A 144 -7.56 -23.72 -31.83
CA TRP A 144 -7.31 -22.40 -32.39
C TRP A 144 -7.19 -22.51 -33.91
N GLU A 145 -7.98 -21.71 -34.63
CA GLU A 145 -7.68 -21.34 -36.02
C GLU A 145 -7.87 -19.84 -36.21
N GLY A 146 -7.28 -19.29 -37.27
CA GLY A 146 -7.24 -17.85 -37.51
C GLY A 146 -8.63 -17.19 -37.64
N GLU A 147 -8.61 -15.86 -37.61
CA GLU A 147 -9.80 -15.03 -37.77
C GLU A 147 -10.58 -15.39 -39.04
N GLY A 148 -11.88 -15.63 -38.89
CA GLY A 148 -12.77 -16.10 -39.96
C GLY A 148 -13.02 -17.61 -40.00
N GLU A 149 -12.26 -18.42 -39.25
CA GLU A 149 -12.56 -19.85 -39.06
C GLU A 149 -13.09 -20.16 -37.66
N ILE A 150 -12.27 -20.02 -36.61
CA ILE A 150 -12.67 -20.38 -35.22
C ILE A 150 -12.49 -19.21 -34.24
N THR A 151 -11.29 -18.63 -34.19
CA THR A 151 -11.00 -17.54 -33.25
C THR A 151 -11.62 -16.24 -33.73
N CYS A 152 -12.22 -15.46 -32.81
CA CYS A 152 -12.77 -14.13 -33.09
C CYS A 152 -13.76 -14.11 -34.28
N THR A 153 -14.65 -15.10 -34.37
CA THR A 153 -15.65 -15.16 -35.44
C THR A 153 -17.00 -15.66 -34.94
N GLU A 154 -18.07 -15.20 -35.60
CA GLU A 154 -19.46 -15.56 -35.30
C GLU A 154 -20.00 -16.69 -36.19
N SER A 155 -19.20 -17.19 -37.16
CA SER A 155 -19.63 -18.24 -38.08
C SER A 155 -19.74 -19.61 -37.41
N SER A 156 -20.92 -20.22 -37.43
CA SER A 156 -21.17 -21.57 -36.92
C SER A 156 -20.66 -22.69 -37.84
N GLU A 157 -20.36 -22.40 -39.11
CA GLU A 157 -19.96 -23.43 -40.11
C GLU A 157 -18.73 -24.24 -39.66
N PHE A 158 -17.70 -23.57 -39.15
CA PHE A 158 -16.44 -24.21 -38.81
C PHE A 158 -16.45 -24.88 -37.43
N ILE A 159 -17.16 -24.31 -36.44
CA ILE A 159 -17.21 -24.93 -35.10
C ILE A 159 -17.96 -26.27 -35.16
N GLU A 160 -19.06 -26.36 -35.90
CA GLU A 160 -19.79 -27.61 -36.10
C GLU A 160 -18.93 -28.62 -36.88
N LYS A 161 -18.30 -28.17 -37.97
CA LYS A 161 -17.42 -29.02 -38.80
C LYS A 161 -16.25 -29.57 -38.00
N TYR A 162 -15.51 -28.72 -37.28
CA TYR A 162 -14.33 -29.14 -36.53
C TYR A 162 -14.68 -29.95 -35.28
N THR A 163 -15.87 -29.76 -34.72
CA THR A 163 -16.43 -30.68 -33.72
C THR A 163 -16.52 -32.11 -34.27
N GLN A 164 -17.05 -32.29 -35.49
CA GLN A 164 -17.12 -33.63 -36.09
C GLN A 164 -15.76 -34.16 -36.55
N GLU A 165 -15.00 -33.36 -37.32
CA GLU A 165 -13.78 -33.84 -38.02
C GLU A 165 -12.55 -33.93 -37.11
N LEU A 166 -12.47 -33.11 -36.06
CA LEU A 166 -11.30 -33.06 -35.17
C LEU A 166 -11.61 -33.75 -33.85
N TRP A 167 -12.58 -33.25 -33.10
CA TRP A 167 -12.90 -33.77 -31.76
C TRP A 167 -13.49 -35.19 -31.81
N PHE A 168 -14.39 -35.48 -32.75
CA PHE A 168 -15.13 -36.76 -32.81
C PHE A 168 -14.62 -37.77 -33.87
N ASP A 169 -13.56 -37.43 -34.60
CA ASP A 169 -12.93 -38.33 -35.57
C ASP A 169 -11.42 -38.40 -35.34
N ARG A 170 -10.67 -37.31 -35.57
CA ARG A 170 -9.21 -37.38 -35.51
C ARG A 170 -8.63 -37.61 -34.11
N TRP A 171 -9.13 -36.89 -33.10
CA TRP A 171 -8.53 -36.87 -31.76
C TRP A 171 -9.22 -37.82 -30.78
N ILE A 172 -10.39 -38.35 -31.13
CA ILE A 172 -11.21 -39.15 -30.21
C ILE A 172 -10.47 -40.40 -29.69
N ASP A 173 -9.75 -41.12 -30.55
CA ASP A 173 -8.98 -42.32 -30.18
C ASP A 173 -7.92 -42.04 -29.10
N VAL A 174 -7.45 -40.79 -29.01
CA VAL A 174 -6.50 -40.36 -28.00
C VAL A 174 -7.23 -39.89 -26.75
N LEU A 175 -8.20 -38.99 -26.91
CA LEU A 175 -8.90 -38.31 -25.81
C LEU A 175 -9.65 -39.27 -24.90
N VAL A 176 -10.15 -40.40 -25.42
CA VAL A 176 -10.91 -41.39 -24.66
C VAL A 176 -10.05 -42.34 -23.81
N LYS A 177 -8.72 -42.26 -23.90
CA LYS A 177 -7.82 -43.12 -23.12
C LYS A 177 -7.91 -42.79 -21.63
N ASP A 178 -8.15 -43.82 -20.81
CA ASP A 178 -8.36 -43.71 -19.36
C ASP A 178 -7.25 -42.94 -18.63
N LYS A 179 -5.97 -43.09 -19.04
CA LYS A 179 -4.84 -42.39 -18.43
C LYS A 179 -4.95 -40.86 -18.49
N TYR A 180 -5.71 -40.31 -19.43
CA TYR A 180 -5.88 -38.87 -19.61
C TYR A 180 -7.09 -38.32 -18.86
N GLN A 181 -8.12 -39.12 -18.61
CA GLN A 181 -9.39 -38.66 -18.03
C GLN A 181 -9.23 -37.87 -16.71
N PRO A 182 -8.34 -38.26 -15.76
CA PRO A 182 -8.14 -37.49 -14.53
C PRO A 182 -7.47 -36.13 -14.75
N HIS A 183 -6.78 -35.96 -15.88
CA HIS A 183 -5.97 -34.77 -16.19
C HIS A 183 -6.66 -33.84 -17.19
N LEU A 184 -7.77 -34.24 -17.81
CA LEU A 184 -8.27 -33.60 -19.02
C LEU A 184 -9.39 -32.60 -18.73
N MET A 185 -9.28 -31.41 -19.32
CA MET A 185 -10.36 -30.43 -19.52
C MET A 185 -10.41 -30.09 -21.01
N ILE A 186 -11.58 -30.06 -21.65
CA ILE A 186 -11.66 -29.82 -23.10
C ILE A 186 -12.18 -28.42 -23.35
N ASN A 187 -11.34 -27.53 -23.90
CA ASN A 187 -11.78 -26.22 -24.36
C ASN A 187 -12.15 -26.29 -25.84
N ILE A 188 -13.45 -26.27 -26.11
CA ILE A 188 -14.03 -26.71 -27.39
C ILE A 188 -13.50 -25.88 -28.57
N ALA A 189 -13.52 -24.56 -28.43
CA ALA A 189 -13.13 -23.60 -29.46
C ALA A 189 -12.63 -22.32 -28.80
N ASN A 190 -11.50 -21.81 -29.28
CA ASN A 190 -10.95 -20.55 -28.81
C ASN A 190 -11.84 -19.38 -29.25
N GLU A 191 -12.37 -18.61 -28.30
CA GLU A 191 -12.97 -17.28 -28.52
C GLU A 191 -14.08 -17.18 -29.60
N TRP A 192 -14.79 -18.28 -29.88
CA TRP A 192 -15.84 -18.32 -30.89
C TRP A 192 -17.13 -17.65 -30.39
N GLY A 193 -17.80 -16.88 -31.25
CA GLY A 193 -19.15 -16.36 -31.01
C GLY A 193 -19.39 -14.93 -31.51
N PRO A 194 -20.53 -14.31 -31.14
CA PRO A 194 -20.97 -13.02 -31.69
C PRO A 194 -20.03 -11.85 -31.33
N MET A 195 -19.85 -10.92 -32.26
CA MET A 195 -19.03 -9.72 -32.06
C MET A 195 -19.88 -8.51 -31.67
N ASN A 196 -19.34 -7.65 -30.80
CA ASN A 196 -19.89 -6.31 -30.50
C ASN A 196 -21.31 -6.30 -29.86
N VAL A 197 -21.63 -7.27 -28.99
CA VAL A 197 -22.91 -7.32 -28.28
C VAL A 197 -22.87 -6.52 -26.97
N TRP A 198 -21.98 -6.89 -26.03
CA TRP A 198 -21.67 -6.13 -24.80
C TRP A 198 -22.88 -5.73 -23.93
N ASP A 199 -23.97 -6.50 -23.96
CA ASP A 199 -25.19 -6.21 -23.19
C ASP A 199 -25.77 -7.50 -22.62
N ALA A 200 -25.74 -7.63 -21.29
CA ALA A 200 -26.22 -8.79 -20.56
C ALA A 200 -27.69 -9.16 -20.84
N ASN A 201 -28.52 -8.24 -21.32
CA ASN A 201 -29.94 -8.51 -21.61
C ASN A 201 -30.22 -8.69 -23.12
N SER A 202 -29.18 -8.70 -23.95
CA SER A 202 -29.31 -8.82 -25.39
C SER A 202 -29.67 -10.24 -25.82
N VAL A 203 -30.59 -10.34 -26.78
CA VAL A 203 -30.90 -11.58 -27.49
C VAL A 203 -29.79 -11.99 -28.48
N GLY A 204 -28.77 -11.14 -28.68
CA GLY A 204 -27.67 -11.37 -29.60
C GLY A 204 -26.79 -12.58 -29.28
N TYR A 205 -26.93 -13.18 -28.09
CA TYR A 205 -26.21 -14.41 -27.70
C TYR A 205 -26.99 -15.70 -28.00
N ALA A 206 -28.24 -15.64 -28.48
CA ALA A 206 -29.09 -16.82 -28.60
C ALA A 206 -28.46 -17.94 -29.45
N GLU A 207 -27.97 -17.62 -30.65
CA GLU A 207 -27.32 -18.60 -31.54
C GLU A 207 -26.07 -19.20 -30.90
N TYR A 208 -25.26 -18.38 -30.23
CA TYR A 208 -24.07 -18.83 -29.50
C TYR A 208 -24.42 -19.85 -28.41
N ILE A 209 -25.46 -19.57 -27.62
CA ILE A 209 -25.93 -20.50 -26.57
C ILE A 209 -26.50 -21.78 -27.20
N ASP A 210 -27.28 -21.69 -28.27
CA ASP A 210 -27.87 -22.86 -28.93
C ASP A 210 -26.83 -23.81 -29.53
N VAL A 211 -25.81 -23.27 -30.20
CA VAL A 211 -24.70 -24.06 -30.76
C VAL A 211 -23.92 -24.77 -29.65
N TYR A 212 -23.56 -24.07 -28.57
CA TYR A 212 -22.85 -24.72 -27.47
C TYR A 212 -23.71 -25.78 -26.75
N LYS A 213 -25.02 -25.54 -26.56
CA LYS A 213 -25.93 -26.57 -26.02
C LYS A 213 -25.93 -27.83 -26.87
N ALA A 214 -25.92 -27.70 -28.20
CA ALA A 214 -25.84 -28.84 -29.11
C ALA A 214 -24.50 -29.58 -28.97
N ILE A 215 -23.37 -28.86 -29.02
CA ILE A 215 -22.03 -29.46 -28.89
C ILE A 215 -21.85 -30.17 -27.56
N ILE A 216 -22.27 -29.56 -26.44
CA ILE A 216 -22.23 -30.16 -25.10
C ILE A 216 -22.95 -31.52 -25.13
N ARG A 217 -24.19 -31.55 -25.63
CA ARG A 217 -25.00 -32.78 -25.70
C ARG A 217 -24.31 -33.86 -26.54
N GLU A 218 -23.64 -33.49 -27.62
CA GLU A 218 -22.89 -34.44 -28.44
C GLU A 218 -21.67 -35.03 -27.72
N PHE A 219 -20.86 -34.22 -27.04
CA PHE A 219 -19.74 -34.70 -26.22
C PHE A 219 -20.24 -35.69 -25.16
N ARG A 220 -21.36 -35.37 -24.49
CA ARG A 220 -21.96 -36.26 -23.48
C ARG A 220 -22.55 -37.53 -24.09
N SER A 221 -23.12 -37.47 -25.29
CA SER A 221 -23.63 -38.66 -26.01
C SER A 221 -22.52 -39.67 -26.38
N ILE A 222 -21.28 -39.19 -26.55
CA ILE A 222 -20.09 -40.02 -26.78
C ILE A 222 -19.54 -40.60 -25.46
N GLY A 223 -19.97 -40.06 -24.31
CA GLY A 223 -19.57 -40.54 -22.98
C GLY A 223 -18.45 -39.73 -22.32
N PHE A 224 -18.10 -38.55 -22.84
CA PHE A 224 -17.15 -37.68 -22.13
C PHE A 224 -17.76 -37.14 -20.84
N ARG A 225 -17.05 -37.32 -19.72
CA ARG A 225 -17.44 -36.83 -18.39
C ARG A 225 -16.55 -35.70 -17.86
N VAL A 226 -15.45 -35.41 -18.56
CA VAL A 226 -14.49 -34.35 -18.24
C VAL A 226 -15.11 -32.96 -18.35
N PRO A 227 -14.53 -31.93 -17.71
CA PRO A 227 -15.02 -30.57 -17.85
C PRO A 227 -14.96 -30.08 -19.29
N LEU A 228 -16.05 -29.49 -19.78
CA LEU A 228 -16.06 -28.75 -21.04
C LEU A 228 -15.89 -27.26 -20.75
N VAL A 229 -14.86 -26.65 -21.33
CA VAL A 229 -14.52 -25.23 -21.15
C VAL A 229 -15.06 -24.44 -22.33
N ILE A 230 -15.86 -23.42 -22.03
CA ILE A 230 -16.58 -22.60 -23.02
C ILE A 230 -16.06 -21.17 -22.93
N ASP A 231 -15.42 -20.69 -24.00
CA ASP A 231 -14.92 -19.32 -24.06
C ASP A 231 -16.05 -18.33 -24.34
N ALA A 232 -15.99 -17.16 -23.70
CA ALA A 232 -16.83 -16.03 -24.04
C ALA A 232 -16.61 -15.58 -25.50
N PRO A 233 -17.62 -14.97 -26.13
CA PRO A 233 -17.49 -14.41 -27.47
C PRO A 233 -16.73 -13.08 -27.43
N HIS A 234 -16.67 -12.40 -28.58
CA HIS A 234 -15.89 -11.18 -28.76
C HIS A 234 -14.42 -11.33 -28.37
N CYS A 235 -13.75 -12.30 -29.00
CA CYS A 235 -12.35 -12.61 -28.70
C CYS A 235 -12.14 -12.96 -27.21
N GLY A 236 -13.08 -13.70 -26.60
CA GLY A 236 -13.04 -14.08 -25.19
C GLY A 236 -13.39 -12.96 -24.19
N GLN A 237 -13.54 -11.71 -24.62
CA GLN A 237 -13.62 -10.58 -23.68
C GLN A 237 -15.04 -10.31 -23.14
N ASP A 238 -16.09 -10.76 -23.84
CA ASP A 238 -17.48 -10.40 -23.53
C ASP A 238 -18.13 -11.36 -22.52
N TYR A 239 -17.77 -11.20 -21.24
CA TYR A 239 -18.33 -11.98 -20.14
C TYR A 239 -19.86 -11.82 -19.99
N ASN A 240 -20.48 -10.79 -20.60
CA ASN A 240 -21.93 -10.63 -20.59
C ASN A 240 -22.62 -11.81 -21.27
N ALA A 241 -21.94 -12.56 -22.13
CA ALA A 241 -22.42 -13.79 -22.76
C ALA A 241 -22.82 -14.92 -21.79
N PHE A 242 -22.45 -14.80 -20.52
CA PHE A 242 -22.80 -15.79 -19.48
C PHE A 242 -23.81 -15.28 -18.44
N LEU A 243 -24.12 -13.99 -18.47
CA LEU A 243 -25.05 -13.37 -17.53
C LEU A 243 -26.52 -13.64 -17.92
N ALA A 244 -27.46 -13.09 -17.16
CA ALA A 244 -28.91 -13.26 -17.38
C ALA A 244 -29.31 -14.73 -17.56
N ASP A 245 -28.87 -15.59 -16.64
CA ASP A 245 -29.14 -17.04 -16.55
C ASP A 245 -28.61 -17.90 -17.72
N ARG A 246 -27.95 -17.33 -18.73
CA ARG A 246 -27.43 -18.09 -19.88
C ARG A 246 -26.34 -19.11 -19.51
N ALA A 247 -25.53 -18.83 -18.49
CA ALA A 247 -24.62 -19.84 -17.92
C ALA A 247 -25.37 -21.06 -17.38
N LEU A 248 -26.50 -20.84 -16.69
CA LEU A 248 -27.35 -21.93 -16.18
C LEU A 248 -28.04 -22.69 -17.32
N GLU A 249 -28.38 -22.02 -18.43
CA GLU A 249 -28.88 -22.70 -19.63
C GLU A 249 -27.84 -23.68 -20.22
N LEU A 250 -26.58 -23.25 -20.33
CA LEU A 250 -25.48 -24.11 -20.76
C LEU A 250 -25.27 -25.28 -19.78
N GLN A 251 -25.26 -24.97 -18.47
CA GLN A 251 -25.13 -25.98 -17.40
C GLN A 251 -26.26 -27.01 -17.46
N ALA A 252 -27.51 -26.58 -17.72
CA ALA A 252 -28.68 -27.45 -17.81
C ALA A 252 -28.68 -28.34 -19.06
N ALA A 253 -28.00 -27.93 -20.14
CA ALA A 253 -27.78 -28.79 -21.30
C ALA A 253 -26.74 -29.88 -21.07
N ASP A 254 -25.91 -29.73 -20.03
CA ASP A 254 -24.92 -30.71 -19.63
C ASP A 254 -25.48 -31.71 -18.59
N VAL A 255 -25.69 -32.95 -19.03
CA VAL A 255 -26.15 -34.04 -18.16
C VAL A 255 -25.16 -34.41 -17.04
N GLU A 256 -23.87 -34.09 -17.20
CA GLU A 256 -22.86 -34.27 -16.15
C GLU A 256 -22.76 -33.05 -15.24
N SER A 257 -23.38 -31.92 -15.61
CA SER A 257 -23.25 -30.63 -14.92
C SER A 257 -21.79 -30.26 -14.65
N ASN A 258 -20.92 -30.50 -15.64
CA ASN A 258 -19.48 -30.37 -15.55
C ASN A 258 -18.94 -29.47 -16.68
N ILE A 259 -19.33 -28.19 -16.67
CA ILE A 259 -18.79 -27.16 -17.55
C ILE A 259 -18.00 -26.11 -16.75
N VAL A 260 -17.11 -25.40 -17.44
CA VAL A 260 -16.36 -24.25 -16.91
C VAL A 260 -16.45 -23.11 -17.92
N LEU A 261 -16.78 -21.91 -17.46
CA LEU A 261 -16.79 -20.71 -18.29
C LEU A 261 -15.35 -20.14 -18.40
N SER A 262 -14.96 -19.67 -19.57
CA SER A 262 -13.66 -19.07 -19.81
C SER A 262 -13.83 -17.66 -20.36
N VAL A 263 -13.16 -16.70 -19.74
CA VAL A 263 -13.13 -15.30 -20.17
C VAL A 263 -11.69 -14.86 -20.36
N HIS A 264 -11.44 -14.04 -21.37
CA HIS A 264 -10.10 -13.59 -21.73
C HIS A 264 -9.94 -12.12 -21.39
N ALA A 265 -9.11 -11.83 -20.40
CA ALA A 265 -8.94 -10.50 -19.85
C ALA A 265 -8.00 -9.67 -20.73
N TYR A 266 -8.59 -9.06 -21.75
CA TYR A 266 -7.96 -8.10 -22.63
C TYR A 266 -8.84 -6.86 -22.78
N GLY A 267 -8.27 -5.77 -23.27
CA GLY A 267 -9.07 -4.65 -23.76
C GLY A 267 -9.73 -3.81 -22.68
N ALA A 268 -10.57 -2.88 -23.14
CA ALA A 268 -11.15 -1.83 -22.30
C ALA A 268 -12.14 -2.35 -21.24
N GLN A 269 -12.58 -3.60 -21.28
CA GLN A 269 -13.48 -4.17 -20.27
C GLN A 269 -12.74 -4.83 -19.10
N TRP A 270 -11.41 -4.92 -19.19
CA TRP A 270 -10.57 -5.58 -18.20
C TRP A 270 -9.38 -4.71 -17.75
N ASN A 271 -9.24 -3.51 -18.31
CA ASN A 271 -8.08 -2.62 -18.12
C ASN A 271 -8.05 -1.83 -16.81
N SER A 272 -8.85 -2.20 -15.81
CA SER A 272 -8.77 -1.59 -14.48
C SER A 272 -9.17 -2.55 -13.38
N SER A 273 -8.63 -2.27 -12.19
CA SER A 273 -8.91 -2.99 -10.96
C SER A 273 -10.42 -3.19 -10.72
N ASN A 274 -11.20 -2.13 -10.83
CA ASN A 274 -12.66 -2.17 -10.63
C ASN A 274 -13.36 -3.05 -11.65
N LYS A 275 -12.91 -3.05 -12.90
CA LYS A 275 -13.54 -3.84 -13.97
C LYS A 275 -13.27 -5.34 -13.80
N ILE A 276 -12.06 -5.72 -13.40
CA ILE A 276 -11.72 -7.11 -13.06
C ILE A 276 -12.60 -7.59 -11.91
N VAL A 277 -12.72 -6.81 -10.83
CA VAL A 277 -13.57 -7.16 -9.68
C VAL A 277 -15.03 -7.25 -10.10
N SER A 278 -15.52 -6.31 -10.90
CA SER A 278 -16.91 -6.31 -11.39
C SER A 278 -17.23 -7.54 -12.22
N ALA A 279 -16.37 -7.86 -13.20
CA ALA A 279 -16.57 -8.99 -14.09
C ALA A 279 -16.53 -10.32 -13.31
N THR A 280 -15.56 -10.48 -12.41
CA THR A 280 -15.40 -11.70 -11.59
C THR A 280 -16.53 -11.88 -10.58
N ASP A 281 -17.02 -10.79 -9.96
CA ASP A 281 -18.20 -10.80 -9.09
C ASP A 281 -19.47 -11.23 -9.86
N LEU A 282 -19.72 -10.63 -11.03
CA LEU A 282 -20.87 -10.99 -11.87
C LEU A 282 -20.82 -12.45 -12.34
N LEU A 283 -19.65 -12.92 -12.79
CA LEU A 283 -19.45 -14.31 -13.22
C LEU A 283 -19.64 -15.29 -12.06
N SER A 284 -19.15 -14.97 -10.86
CA SER A 284 -19.33 -15.83 -9.68
C SER A 284 -20.81 -16.06 -9.32
N LYS A 285 -21.68 -15.10 -9.66
CA LYS A 285 -23.13 -15.16 -9.37
C LYS A 285 -23.92 -15.97 -10.38
N THR A 286 -23.28 -16.42 -11.46
CA THR A 286 -23.93 -17.29 -12.47
C THR A 286 -24.19 -18.71 -11.96
N GLY A 287 -23.53 -19.13 -10.88
CA GLY A 287 -23.65 -20.49 -10.34
C GLY A 287 -22.90 -21.56 -11.14
N VAL A 288 -22.04 -21.15 -12.08
CA VAL A 288 -21.13 -21.99 -12.89
C VAL A 288 -19.70 -21.50 -12.64
N PRO A 289 -18.69 -22.40 -12.48
CA PRO A 289 -17.34 -21.94 -12.25
C PRO A 289 -16.77 -21.26 -13.49
N PHE A 290 -15.91 -20.26 -13.28
CA PHE A 290 -15.23 -19.58 -14.37
C PHE A 290 -13.72 -19.52 -14.15
N ILE A 291 -13.00 -19.33 -15.25
CA ILE A 291 -11.55 -19.09 -15.28
C ILE A 291 -11.23 -17.91 -16.19
N ILE A 292 -10.12 -17.25 -15.92
CA ILE A 292 -9.50 -16.32 -16.86
C ILE A 292 -8.58 -17.13 -17.78
N GLY A 293 -9.10 -17.59 -18.90
CA GLY A 293 -8.41 -18.52 -19.81
C GLY A 293 -7.18 -17.92 -20.49
N GLU A 294 -7.20 -16.60 -20.66
CA GLU A 294 -6.10 -15.80 -21.16
C GLU A 294 -6.14 -14.40 -20.55
N PHE A 295 -5.00 -13.74 -20.48
CA PHE A 295 -4.94 -12.35 -20.07
C PHE A 295 -3.74 -11.63 -20.68
N GLY A 296 -3.91 -10.35 -20.96
CA GLY A 296 -2.87 -9.48 -21.51
C GLY A 296 -1.77 -9.11 -20.51
N GLY A 297 -0.99 -8.09 -20.83
CA GLY A 297 0.10 -7.63 -19.97
C GLY A 297 0.12 -6.14 -19.74
N SER A 298 0.73 -5.76 -18.63
CA SER A 298 0.92 -4.37 -18.25
C SER A 298 1.79 -3.69 -19.32
N GLY A 299 1.30 -2.59 -19.89
CA GLY A 299 2.02 -1.82 -20.91
C GLY A 299 2.12 -2.45 -22.31
N VAL A 300 1.53 -3.62 -22.56
CA VAL A 300 1.69 -4.31 -23.88
C VAL A 300 0.81 -3.70 -24.96
N PHE A 301 -0.39 -3.23 -24.62
CA PHE A 301 -1.41 -2.76 -25.57
C PHE A 301 -1.79 -1.28 -25.34
N GLY A 302 -0.86 -0.47 -24.84
CA GLY A 302 -1.09 0.95 -24.52
C GLY A 302 -2.29 1.13 -23.57
N ALA A 303 -3.24 2.01 -23.93
CA ALA A 303 -4.44 2.31 -23.13
C ALA A 303 -5.39 1.10 -22.91
N THR A 304 -5.20 0.02 -23.65
CA THR A 304 -5.97 -1.23 -23.52
C THR A 304 -5.21 -2.35 -22.81
N SER A 305 -4.01 -2.05 -22.30
CA SER A 305 -3.26 -2.95 -21.44
C SER A 305 -4.05 -3.25 -20.17
N ILE A 306 -3.92 -4.46 -19.67
CA ILE A 306 -4.48 -4.84 -18.38
C ILE A 306 -3.38 -4.85 -17.33
N ASP A 307 -3.73 -4.56 -16.08
CA ASP A 307 -2.82 -4.81 -14.96
C ASP A 307 -2.90 -6.29 -14.58
N HIS A 308 -1.97 -7.05 -15.14
CA HIS A 308 -1.95 -8.49 -14.92
C HIS A 308 -1.47 -8.87 -13.52
N ALA A 309 -0.69 -8.03 -12.83
CA ALA A 309 -0.27 -8.27 -11.46
C ALA A 309 -1.47 -8.11 -10.50
N ASP A 310 -2.29 -7.09 -10.73
CA ASP A 310 -3.57 -6.89 -10.04
C ASP A 310 -4.55 -8.05 -10.29
N LEU A 311 -4.66 -8.52 -11.55
CA LEU A 311 -5.47 -9.69 -11.89
C LEU A 311 -4.99 -10.96 -11.17
N ILE A 312 -3.67 -11.18 -11.09
CA ILE A 312 -3.10 -12.35 -10.39
C ILE A 312 -3.36 -12.26 -8.88
N THR A 313 -3.15 -11.08 -8.30
CA THR A 313 -3.39 -10.80 -6.88
C THR A 313 -4.85 -11.07 -6.52
N LYS A 314 -5.80 -10.56 -7.30
CA LYS A 314 -7.23 -10.84 -7.09
C LYS A 314 -7.63 -12.28 -7.35
N GLY A 315 -6.86 -13.00 -8.15
CA GLY A 315 -7.12 -14.40 -8.47
C GLY A 315 -7.03 -15.34 -7.27
N VAL A 316 -6.29 -14.99 -6.21
CA VAL A 316 -6.30 -15.76 -4.95
C VAL A 316 -7.56 -15.50 -4.11
N GLY A 317 -8.33 -14.48 -4.47
CA GLY A 317 -9.48 -13.98 -3.72
C GLY A 317 -9.06 -13.14 -2.51
N ASP A 318 -10.01 -12.40 -1.95
CA ASP A 318 -9.84 -11.69 -0.68
C ASP A 318 -11.07 -11.88 0.20
N LYS A 319 -10.96 -11.61 1.50
CA LYS A 319 -12.04 -11.74 2.47
C LYS A 319 -12.51 -10.38 2.93
N ALA A 320 -13.81 -10.27 3.15
CA ALA A 320 -14.42 -9.04 3.64
C ALA A 320 -15.65 -9.39 4.50
N LEU A 321 -16.10 -8.43 5.30
CA LEU A 321 -17.40 -8.52 5.94
C LEU A 321 -18.49 -8.22 4.91
N VAL A 322 -19.34 -9.20 4.61
CA VAL A 322 -20.34 -9.09 3.55
C VAL A 322 -21.76 -9.04 4.12
N PHE A 323 -22.54 -8.08 3.62
CA PHE A 323 -23.95 -7.86 3.94
C PHE A 323 -24.84 -8.19 2.75
N ASN A 324 -25.50 -9.34 2.80
CA ASN A 324 -26.55 -9.76 1.87
C ASN A 324 -27.93 -9.46 2.47
N LEU A 325 -28.42 -8.24 2.24
CA LEU A 325 -29.67 -7.77 2.87
C LEU A 325 -30.91 -8.19 2.05
N PRO A 326 -31.83 -8.99 2.61
CA PRO A 326 -33.02 -9.48 1.92
C PRO A 326 -34.17 -8.46 1.99
N TRP A 327 -34.01 -7.32 1.32
CA TRP A 327 -34.92 -6.17 1.38
C TRP A 327 -36.42 -6.55 1.30
N VAL A 328 -37.19 -6.06 2.26
CA VAL A 328 -38.62 -6.30 2.48
C VAL A 328 -39.45 -5.05 2.20
N THR A 329 -38.97 -3.87 2.61
CA THR A 329 -39.62 -2.57 2.39
C THR A 329 -38.62 -1.50 1.94
N THR A 330 -39.14 -0.38 1.44
CA THR A 330 -38.33 0.78 1.02
C THR A 330 -37.79 1.59 2.21
N GLU A 331 -38.23 1.28 3.43
CA GLU A 331 -37.85 1.95 4.69
C GLU A 331 -36.94 1.05 5.55
N ASP A 332 -36.50 -0.09 5.03
CA ASP A 332 -35.70 -1.05 5.77
C ASP A 332 -34.35 -0.46 6.18
N LYS A 333 -33.93 -0.82 7.40
CA LYS A 333 -32.67 -0.38 7.99
C LYS A 333 -32.12 -1.48 8.87
N SER A 334 -30.81 -1.70 8.79
CA SER A 334 -30.09 -2.64 9.66
C SER A 334 -28.78 -2.03 10.11
N ALA A 335 -28.46 -2.20 11.38
CA ALA A 335 -27.19 -1.77 11.96
C ALA A 335 -26.46 -2.98 12.53
N TYR A 336 -25.17 -3.07 12.24
CA TYR A 336 -24.26 -4.05 12.80
C TYR A 336 -23.15 -3.31 13.55
N SER A 337 -22.67 -3.87 14.65
CA SER A 337 -21.55 -3.31 15.41
C SER A 337 -20.67 -4.41 15.98
N PHE A 338 -19.44 -4.04 16.29
CA PHE A 338 -18.56 -4.83 17.14
C PHE A 338 -18.22 -4.02 18.41
N ASN A 339 -17.88 -4.74 19.47
CA ASN A 339 -17.50 -4.14 20.74
C ASN A 339 -16.00 -3.92 20.77
N LEU A 340 -15.57 -2.76 21.27
CA LEU A 340 -14.18 -2.52 21.63
C LEU A 340 -13.84 -3.33 22.90
N GLU A 341 -12.61 -3.85 22.99
CA GLU A 341 -12.18 -4.63 24.16
C GLU A 341 -12.26 -3.82 25.46
N THR A 342 -11.93 -2.54 25.38
CA THR A 342 -12.07 -1.55 26.43
C THR A 342 -12.69 -0.28 25.85
N PRO A 343 -13.55 0.42 26.60
CA PRO A 343 -14.01 1.74 26.19
C PRO A 343 -12.82 2.67 25.89
N MET A 344 -12.96 3.47 24.85
CA MET A 344 -11.91 4.29 24.27
C MET A 344 -12.37 5.75 24.18
N ASP A 345 -11.43 6.66 24.45
CA ASP A 345 -11.60 8.07 24.12
C ASP A 345 -11.37 8.26 22.64
N MET A 346 -12.41 8.68 21.92
CA MET A 346 -12.36 8.89 20.48
C MET A 346 -11.93 10.32 20.12
N GLN A 347 -11.69 11.20 21.10
CA GLN A 347 -11.16 12.53 20.83
C GLN A 347 -9.69 12.44 20.40
N GLY A 348 -9.36 13.02 19.24
CA GLY A 348 -8.03 12.92 18.63
C GLY A 348 -7.80 11.61 17.87
N VAL A 349 -8.87 10.87 17.52
CA VAL A 349 -8.79 9.62 16.75
C VAL A 349 -9.25 9.84 15.31
N THR A 350 -8.55 9.23 14.35
CA THR A 350 -9.04 9.02 12.98
C THR A 350 -9.65 7.64 12.86
N LEU A 351 -10.88 7.57 12.35
CA LEU A 351 -11.55 6.33 11.93
C LEU A 351 -11.54 6.25 10.41
N SER A 352 -11.09 5.13 9.85
CA SER A 352 -11.17 4.85 8.41
C SER A 352 -11.70 3.45 8.12
N ALA A 353 -12.31 3.28 6.94
CA ALA A 353 -12.75 1.98 6.43
C ALA A 353 -12.98 2.01 4.91
N ASP A 354 -13.07 0.85 4.28
CA ASP A 354 -13.43 0.70 2.87
C ASP A 354 -14.83 0.09 2.72
N ILE A 355 -15.67 0.68 1.88
CA ILE A 355 -17.04 0.21 1.62
C ILE A 355 -17.23 -0.11 0.14
N TYR A 356 -17.55 -1.36 -0.19
CA TYR A 356 -17.93 -1.76 -1.54
C TYR A 356 -19.43 -1.62 -1.76
N THR A 357 -19.81 -0.87 -2.80
CA THR A 357 -21.23 -0.68 -3.17
C THR A 357 -21.52 -1.17 -4.58
N PRO A 358 -22.41 -2.16 -4.78
CA PRO A 358 -22.84 -2.58 -6.12
C PRO A 358 -23.47 -1.44 -6.94
N VAL A 359 -23.15 -1.34 -8.24
CA VAL A 359 -23.61 -0.27 -9.15
C VAL A 359 -25.12 -0.11 -9.22
N ARG A 360 -25.88 -1.21 -9.10
CA ARG A 360 -27.35 -1.18 -9.07
C ARG A 360 -27.94 -0.36 -7.93
N TYR A 361 -27.21 -0.17 -6.84
CA TYR A 361 -27.65 0.70 -5.76
C TYR A 361 -27.41 2.17 -6.07
N VAL A 362 -26.45 2.46 -6.96
CA VAL A 362 -26.10 3.79 -7.41
C VAL A 362 -27.00 4.27 -8.55
N GLU A 363 -27.34 3.40 -9.50
CA GLU A 363 -28.22 3.74 -10.64
C GLU A 363 -29.58 4.31 -10.19
N GLU A 364 -30.05 3.89 -9.01
CA GLU A 364 -31.32 4.34 -8.43
C GLU A 364 -31.11 5.46 -7.39
N GLY A 365 -29.88 5.75 -6.95
CA GLY A 365 -29.59 6.93 -6.12
C GLY A 365 -30.16 6.90 -4.69
N HIS A 366 -30.40 5.72 -4.13
CA HIS A 366 -31.27 5.59 -2.94
C HIS A 366 -30.71 4.78 -1.78
N LEU A 367 -29.68 3.94 -1.93
CA LEU A 367 -29.09 3.26 -0.76
C LEU A 367 -28.34 4.28 0.11
N GLY A 368 -28.50 4.19 1.43
CA GLY A 368 -27.74 5.00 2.40
C GLY A 368 -26.89 4.12 3.31
N VAL A 369 -25.67 4.53 3.60
CA VAL A 369 -24.77 3.85 4.53
C VAL A 369 -24.15 4.88 5.48
N GLN A 370 -23.98 4.56 6.76
CA GLN A 370 -23.23 5.41 7.69
C GLN A 370 -22.48 4.62 8.75
N MET A 371 -21.33 5.14 9.16
CA MET A 371 -20.65 4.68 10.38
C MET A 371 -21.29 5.33 11.62
N TYR A 372 -21.29 4.61 12.72
CA TYR A 372 -21.78 5.10 14.01
C TYR A 372 -20.96 4.55 15.19
N LEU A 373 -21.09 5.23 16.32
CA LEU A 373 -20.46 4.91 17.59
C LEU A 373 -21.54 4.70 18.66
N ARG A 374 -21.23 3.90 19.67
CA ARG A 374 -21.99 3.85 20.93
C ARG A 374 -21.08 4.01 22.13
N ASP A 375 -21.49 4.82 23.09
CA ASP A 375 -20.74 5.01 24.34
C ASP A 375 -21.00 3.90 25.37
N GLY A 376 -20.32 3.94 26.52
CA GLY A 376 -20.46 2.96 27.60
C GLY A 376 -21.86 2.93 28.24
N SER A 377 -22.70 3.93 27.96
CA SER A 377 -24.12 3.98 28.32
C SER A 377 -25.05 3.54 27.17
N ASP A 378 -24.49 3.00 26.09
CA ASP A 378 -25.17 2.54 24.88
C ASP A 378 -25.94 3.66 24.13
N ARG A 379 -25.55 4.92 24.34
CA ARG A 379 -26.09 6.08 23.59
C ARG A 379 -25.47 6.13 22.20
N TYR A 380 -26.23 6.58 21.21
CA TYR A 380 -25.87 6.54 19.80
C TYR A 380 -25.30 7.88 19.30
N ALA A 381 -24.26 7.82 18.47
CA ALA A 381 -23.85 8.95 17.63
C ALA A 381 -23.35 8.48 16.26
N SER A 382 -23.55 9.26 15.19
CA SER A 382 -23.20 8.89 13.81
C SER A 382 -22.58 10.03 13.01
N PHE A 383 -21.75 9.66 12.04
CA PHE A 383 -21.02 10.59 11.19
C PHE A 383 -21.85 11.18 10.02
N GLY A 384 -23.04 10.63 9.77
CA GLY A 384 -23.92 11.06 8.69
C GLY A 384 -23.98 10.09 7.52
N VAL A 385 -25.02 10.24 6.71
CA VAL A 385 -25.40 9.28 5.67
C VAL A 385 -24.66 9.54 4.36
N LEU A 386 -23.89 8.55 3.92
CA LEU A 386 -23.33 8.45 2.57
C LEU A 386 -24.36 7.81 1.64
N GLN A 387 -24.63 8.45 0.50
CA GLN A 387 -25.58 7.93 -0.48
C GLN A 387 -24.87 7.20 -1.63
N ALA A 388 -25.48 6.10 -2.09
CA ALA A 388 -25.08 5.44 -3.33
C ALA A 388 -25.51 6.30 -4.53
N ASN A 389 -24.64 7.22 -4.95
CA ASN A 389 -24.93 8.22 -5.98
C ASN A 389 -23.68 8.60 -6.81
N ASP A 390 -22.63 7.79 -6.75
CA ASP A 390 -21.29 8.03 -7.33
C ASP A 390 -20.51 9.24 -6.78
N SER A 391 -21.12 10.10 -5.95
CA SER A 391 -20.42 11.15 -5.20
C SER A 391 -19.94 10.66 -3.83
N ASP A 392 -20.77 9.93 -3.10
CA ASP A 392 -20.46 9.49 -1.73
C ASP A 392 -20.08 8.00 -1.71
N LEU A 393 -20.85 7.13 -2.37
CA LEU A 393 -20.52 5.71 -2.55
C LEU A 393 -20.60 5.35 -4.02
N LYS A 394 -19.55 4.72 -4.53
CA LYS A 394 -19.42 4.43 -5.95
C LYS A 394 -19.86 3.04 -6.36
N GLY A 395 -20.40 2.97 -7.57
CA GLY A 395 -20.91 1.74 -8.14
C GLY A 395 -19.79 0.77 -8.54
N ASN A 396 -19.90 -0.48 -8.08
CA ASN A 396 -18.94 -1.56 -8.28
C ASN A 396 -17.49 -1.19 -7.93
N ALA A 397 -17.31 -0.34 -6.93
CA ALA A 397 -16.01 0.07 -6.44
C ALA A 397 -15.99 0.11 -4.92
N TRP A 398 -14.80 -0.07 -4.35
CA TRP A 398 -14.52 0.25 -2.95
C TRP A 398 -14.41 1.76 -2.80
N THR A 399 -15.13 2.33 -1.85
CA THR A 399 -15.00 3.74 -1.47
C THR A 399 -14.33 3.84 -0.12
N HIS A 400 -13.24 4.59 -0.05
CA HIS A 400 -12.54 4.85 1.20
C HIS A 400 -13.25 5.95 1.98
N ILE A 401 -13.54 5.70 3.25
CA ILE A 401 -14.16 6.65 4.17
C ILE A 401 -13.17 7.00 5.27
N THR A 402 -13.07 8.29 5.61
CA THR A 402 -12.21 8.77 6.69
C THR A 402 -12.96 9.80 7.53
N TYR A 403 -12.85 9.70 8.85
CA TYR A 403 -13.41 10.64 9.82
C TYR A 403 -12.35 11.01 10.86
N ALA A 404 -11.97 12.28 10.89
CA ALA A 404 -11.19 12.87 11.98
C ALA A 404 -12.15 13.31 13.10
N ILE A 405 -11.86 12.92 14.34
CA ILE A 405 -12.75 13.14 15.48
C ILE A 405 -12.06 14.05 16.50
N ASP A 406 -12.40 15.34 16.48
CA ASP A 406 -11.86 16.33 17.42
C ASP A 406 -12.83 16.64 18.55
N SER A 407 -14.11 16.57 18.25
CA SER A 407 -15.18 16.95 19.14
C SER A 407 -16.51 16.34 18.72
N MET A 408 -17.53 16.58 19.55
CA MET A 408 -18.90 16.16 19.25
C MET A 408 -19.48 16.74 17.95
N SER A 409 -18.95 17.85 17.40
CA SER A 409 -19.47 18.41 16.15
C SER A 409 -19.12 17.58 14.92
N ASP A 410 -18.09 16.74 15.00
CA ASP A 410 -17.62 15.92 13.88
C ASP A 410 -18.51 14.69 13.67
N LEU A 411 -19.32 14.36 14.69
CA LEU A 411 -20.43 13.40 14.62
C LEU A 411 -21.67 14.07 14.01
N ALA A 412 -21.50 14.63 12.81
CA ALA A 412 -22.41 15.57 12.17
C ALA A 412 -23.79 14.99 11.76
N GLY A 413 -23.97 13.67 11.82
CA GLY A 413 -25.23 13.01 11.47
C GLY A 413 -26.30 13.17 12.56
N TYR A 414 -26.07 12.55 13.70
CA TYR A 414 -26.96 12.57 14.86
C TYR A 414 -26.19 12.11 16.10
N ALA A 415 -26.46 12.71 17.26
CA ALA A 415 -25.95 12.25 18.54
C ALA A 415 -27.05 12.34 19.60
N ASP A 416 -27.20 11.29 20.39
CA ASP A 416 -28.08 11.26 21.55
C ASP A 416 -27.66 12.31 22.60
N GLU A 417 -28.65 12.83 23.33
CA GLU A 417 -28.39 13.81 24.38
C GLU A 417 -27.45 13.22 25.45
N GLY A 418 -26.28 13.86 25.60
CA GLY A 418 -25.28 13.50 26.59
C GLY A 418 -24.31 12.40 26.19
N PHE A 419 -24.30 11.94 24.93
CA PHE A 419 -23.29 11.01 24.42
C PHE A 419 -21.88 11.38 24.88
N ASP A 420 -21.13 10.39 25.37
CA ASP A 420 -19.78 10.58 25.93
C ASP A 420 -18.71 10.05 24.97
N ILE A 421 -18.06 10.96 24.26
CA ILE A 421 -17.01 10.64 23.28
C ILE A 421 -15.74 10.08 23.92
N ALA A 422 -15.56 10.30 25.22
CA ALA A 422 -14.41 9.80 25.98
C ALA A 422 -14.59 8.34 26.46
N ASP A 423 -15.77 7.74 26.24
CA ASP A 423 -16.14 6.41 26.74
C ASP A 423 -16.82 5.59 25.63
N VAL A 424 -16.30 5.62 24.41
CA VAL A 424 -16.87 4.87 23.27
C VAL A 424 -16.59 3.38 23.42
N SER A 425 -17.64 2.55 23.37
CA SER A 425 -17.58 1.11 23.61
C SER A 425 -17.87 0.26 22.37
N LYS A 426 -18.51 0.83 21.34
CA LYS A 426 -18.80 0.12 20.08
C LYS A 426 -18.62 1.01 18.87
N ILE A 427 -18.25 0.38 17.77
CA ILE A 427 -18.25 0.96 16.43
C ILE A 427 -19.15 0.10 15.56
N GLY A 428 -19.92 0.75 14.70
CA GLY A 428 -20.83 0.04 13.82
C GLY A 428 -21.05 0.70 12.47
N LEU A 429 -21.68 -0.09 11.60
CA LEU A 429 -22.08 0.24 10.25
C LEU A 429 -23.60 0.08 10.15
N GLU A 430 -24.24 1.10 9.63
CA GLU A 430 -25.66 1.16 9.41
C GLU A 430 -25.97 1.24 7.92
N ILE A 431 -26.87 0.38 7.45
CA ILE A 431 -27.23 0.24 6.05
C ILE A 431 -28.75 0.42 5.91
N MET A 432 -29.16 1.30 5.00
CA MET A 432 -30.55 1.74 4.82
C MET A 432 -30.99 1.59 3.38
N ALA A 433 -32.21 1.08 3.18
CA ALA A 433 -32.87 1.06 1.88
C ALA A 433 -33.07 2.47 1.33
N ASN A 434 -33.36 3.43 2.23
CA ASN A 434 -33.48 4.86 1.96
C ASN A 434 -34.32 5.16 0.68
N GLY A 435 -35.47 4.49 0.57
CA GLY A 435 -36.46 4.69 -0.50
C GLY A 435 -36.28 3.78 -1.71
N LYS A 436 -35.20 3.01 -1.80
CA LYS A 436 -34.94 2.11 -2.94
C LYS A 436 -35.97 0.98 -3.02
N ALA A 437 -36.16 0.41 -4.21
CA ALA A 437 -37.03 -0.74 -4.39
C ALA A 437 -36.46 -2.05 -3.79
N VAL A 438 -37.37 -2.96 -3.41
CA VAL A 438 -37.04 -4.18 -2.64
C VAL A 438 -36.49 -5.33 -3.50
N ASN A 439 -36.73 -5.30 -4.82
CA ASN A 439 -36.24 -6.29 -5.77
C ASN A 439 -34.73 -6.16 -6.05
N TYR A 440 -34.11 -5.05 -5.64
CA TYR A 440 -32.69 -4.82 -5.79
C TYR A 440 -31.97 -5.28 -4.52
N VAL A 441 -31.47 -6.52 -4.55
CA VAL A 441 -30.57 -7.09 -3.53
C VAL A 441 -29.13 -6.80 -3.94
N GLY A 442 -28.12 -7.11 -3.15
CA GLY A 442 -26.71 -7.00 -3.53
C GLY A 442 -25.78 -6.85 -2.36
N ASP A 443 -24.64 -7.50 -2.49
CA ASP A 443 -23.65 -7.65 -1.44
C ASP A 443 -22.93 -6.31 -1.24
N ILE A 444 -23.24 -5.66 -0.13
CA ILE A 444 -22.49 -4.52 0.38
C ILE A 444 -21.36 -5.11 1.22
N LYS A 445 -20.14 -4.58 1.08
CA LYS A 445 -18.97 -5.14 1.77
C LYS A 445 -18.27 -4.05 2.57
N LEU A 446 -17.75 -4.42 3.74
CA LEU A 446 -16.90 -3.60 4.58
C LEU A 446 -15.54 -4.27 4.69
N ASP A 447 -14.49 -3.46 4.57
CA ASP A 447 -13.12 -3.89 4.72
C ASP A 447 -12.24 -2.81 5.37
N ASN A 448 -11.02 -3.18 5.78
CA ASN A 448 -9.97 -2.27 6.24
C ASN A 448 -10.40 -1.24 7.29
N LEU A 449 -11.15 -1.68 8.32
CA LEU A 449 -11.53 -0.79 9.41
C LEU A 449 -10.32 -0.50 10.30
N LYS A 450 -9.96 0.78 10.44
CA LYS A 450 -8.81 1.22 11.22
C LYS A 450 -9.17 2.36 12.16
N LEU A 451 -8.56 2.35 13.34
CA LEU A 451 -8.53 3.47 14.29
C LEU A 451 -7.08 3.85 14.56
N GLN A 452 -6.80 5.14 14.49
CA GLN A 452 -5.45 5.66 14.69
C GLN A 452 -5.49 6.90 15.55
N SER A 453 -4.52 7.02 16.45
CA SER A 453 -4.34 8.21 17.27
C SER A 453 -3.03 8.92 16.97
N GLY A 454 -3.09 10.25 16.93
CA GLY A 454 -1.93 11.10 17.08
C GLY A 454 -2.26 12.56 16.83
N GLY A 455 -1.86 13.40 17.80
CA GLY A 455 -2.04 14.84 17.79
C GLY A 455 -3.35 15.36 18.38
N VAL A 456 -3.35 16.66 18.72
CA VAL A 456 -4.53 17.38 19.24
C VAL A 456 -5.65 17.48 18.18
N THR A 457 -5.35 17.17 16.91
CA THR A 457 -6.30 17.26 15.77
C THR A 457 -5.92 16.27 14.65
N PRO A 458 -6.68 15.20 14.37
CA PRO A 458 -6.31 14.14 13.43
C PRO A 458 -6.32 14.59 11.96
N PRO A 459 -5.56 13.93 11.08
CA PRO A 459 -5.60 14.22 9.64
C PRO A 459 -6.93 13.81 9.01
N MET A 460 -7.38 14.58 8.00
CA MET A 460 -8.57 14.24 7.20
C MET A 460 -8.37 13.00 6.33
N TYR A 461 -7.13 12.69 5.96
CA TYR A 461 -6.75 11.49 5.24
C TYR A 461 -5.35 11.06 5.66
N LEU A 462 -5.17 9.76 5.81
CA LEU A 462 -3.90 9.13 6.12
C LEU A 462 -3.81 7.79 5.41
N ALA A 463 -2.67 7.51 4.79
CA ALA A 463 -2.29 6.18 4.35
C ALA A 463 -0.83 5.89 4.70
N GLU A 464 -0.56 4.74 5.33
CA GLU A 464 0.76 4.38 5.87
C GLU A 464 1.40 3.20 5.12
N PHE A 465 0.61 2.40 4.42
CA PHE A 465 1.10 1.27 3.62
C PHE A 465 1.90 0.21 4.39
N SER A 466 1.75 0.20 5.73
CA SER A 466 2.53 -0.64 6.63
C SER A 466 2.25 -2.14 6.49
N ALA A 467 1.04 -2.49 6.05
CA ALA A 467 0.61 -3.89 5.84
C ALA A 467 -0.03 -4.13 4.46
N GLU A 468 -0.63 -3.11 3.85
CA GLU A 468 -1.44 -3.23 2.64
C GLU A 468 -1.42 -1.96 1.78
N LYS A 469 -2.03 -1.99 0.60
CA LYS A 469 -2.03 -0.83 -0.34
C LYS A 469 -3.03 0.25 0.04
N GLU A 470 -3.89 0.00 1.04
CA GLU A 470 -4.92 0.93 1.53
C GLU A 470 -5.76 1.55 0.38
N GLY A 471 -6.16 0.70 -0.57
CA GLY A 471 -6.97 1.08 -1.73
C GLY A 471 -6.23 1.81 -2.86
N TRP A 472 -4.92 2.08 -2.73
CA TRP A 472 -4.13 2.70 -3.80
C TRP A 472 -3.89 1.73 -4.95
N ALA A 473 -4.08 2.24 -6.17
CA ALA A 473 -3.85 1.53 -7.42
C ALA A 473 -3.21 2.46 -8.46
N VAL A 474 -2.46 1.88 -9.40
CA VAL A 474 -2.00 2.61 -10.59
C VAL A 474 -3.22 3.10 -11.38
N ALA A 475 -3.17 4.33 -11.85
CA ALA A 475 -4.27 5.00 -12.53
C ALA A 475 -4.18 4.84 -14.05
N TRP A 476 -4.22 5.95 -14.81
CA TRP A 476 -4.22 5.92 -16.29
C TRP A 476 -2.83 5.75 -16.92
N THR A 477 -1.77 5.85 -16.13
CA THR A 477 -0.41 5.54 -16.57
C THR A 477 -0.16 4.05 -16.40
N GLY A 478 0.78 3.46 -17.14
CA GLY A 478 1.26 2.11 -16.82
C GLY A 478 1.99 2.04 -15.46
N GLY A 479 2.69 0.93 -15.22
CA GLY A 479 3.50 0.70 -14.01
C GLY A 479 2.88 -0.28 -13.03
N THR A 480 3.55 -0.50 -11.91
CA THR A 480 3.11 -1.36 -10.80
C THR A 480 3.33 -0.64 -9.47
N ILE A 481 2.43 -0.91 -8.51
CA ILE A 481 2.62 -0.53 -7.10
C ILE A 481 2.40 -1.74 -6.20
N GLU A 482 3.29 -1.95 -5.25
CA GLU A 482 3.34 -3.13 -4.38
C GLU A 482 3.71 -2.72 -2.95
N THR A 483 3.20 -3.43 -1.95
CA THR A 483 3.65 -3.22 -0.57
C THR A 483 4.99 -3.91 -0.36
N ARG A 484 5.95 -3.19 0.21
CA ARG A 484 7.30 -3.66 0.50
C ARG A 484 7.84 -2.96 1.73
N ASP A 485 8.29 -3.73 2.72
CA ASP A 485 9.06 -3.22 3.87
C ASP A 485 8.41 -1.96 4.50
N THR A 486 7.12 -2.05 4.83
CA THR A 486 6.25 -1.00 5.39
C THR A 486 5.99 0.24 4.52
N ALA A 487 6.24 0.16 3.21
CA ALA A 487 5.96 1.22 2.26
C ALA A 487 5.35 0.69 0.95
N LEU A 488 4.87 1.59 0.10
CA LEU A 488 4.40 1.30 -1.24
C LEU A 488 5.53 1.48 -2.26
N ALA A 489 6.06 0.38 -2.77
CA ALA A 489 7.03 0.36 -3.86
C ALA A 489 6.35 0.65 -5.21
N ILE A 490 6.92 1.57 -5.99
CA ILE A 490 6.41 2.08 -7.25
C ILE A 490 7.44 1.80 -8.34
N SER A 491 7.05 1.00 -9.33
CA SER A 491 7.91 0.62 -10.46
C SER A 491 7.25 0.94 -11.79
N GLN A 492 8.05 1.37 -12.77
CA GLN A 492 7.58 1.59 -14.14
C GLN A 492 8.73 1.42 -15.13
N ASP A 493 8.43 1.01 -16.36
CA ASP A 493 9.33 1.22 -17.48
C ASP A 493 9.33 2.70 -17.87
N TRP A 494 10.23 3.46 -17.25
CA TRP A 494 10.38 4.90 -17.48
C TRP A 494 10.78 5.27 -18.90
N THR A 495 11.30 4.31 -19.68
CA THR A 495 11.73 4.57 -21.06
C THR A 495 10.57 4.54 -22.06
N SER A 496 9.49 3.81 -21.75
CA SER A 496 8.27 3.78 -22.56
C SER A 496 7.26 4.85 -22.14
N ASN A 497 7.18 5.15 -20.85
CA ASN A 497 6.39 6.24 -20.30
C ASN A 497 7.16 6.91 -19.17
N ASN A 498 7.40 8.22 -19.26
CA ASN A 498 8.20 8.95 -18.27
C ASN A 498 7.38 9.46 -17.07
N GLN A 499 6.11 9.09 -16.93
CA GLN A 499 5.24 9.53 -15.83
C GLN A 499 4.36 8.39 -15.32
N LEU A 500 4.13 8.36 -14.01
CA LEU A 500 3.22 7.46 -13.33
C LEU A 500 2.22 8.29 -12.50
N ALA A 501 0.95 7.91 -12.57
CA ALA A 501 -0.14 8.40 -11.76
C ALA A 501 -0.76 7.21 -11.02
N MET A 502 -1.04 7.40 -9.75
CA MET A 502 -1.73 6.44 -8.89
C MET A 502 -2.84 7.16 -8.14
N THR A 503 -3.87 6.41 -7.78
CA THR A 503 -5.07 6.91 -7.10
C THR A 503 -5.54 5.92 -6.07
N VAL A 504 -6.07 6.41 -4.97
CA VAL A 504 -6.93 5.60 -4.11
C VAL A 504 -8.30 5.44 -4.80
N GLY A 505 -8.69 4.19 -5.05
CA GLY A 505 -9.81 3.82 -5.93
C GLY A 505 -11.19 4.16 -5.35
N GLY A 506 -12.16 4.38 -6.25
CA GLY A 506 -13.60 4.44 -5.93
C GLY A 506 -14.08 5.62 -5.06
N GLY A 507 -13.26 6.65 -4.89
CA GLY A 507 -13.61 7.89 -4.17
C GLY A 507 -13.01 7.93 -2.77
N VAL A 508 -12.65 9.14 -2.34
CA VAL A 508 -12.42 9.45 -0.92
C VAL A 508 -13.63 10.23 -0.46
N ALA A 509 -14.53 9.56 0.26
CA ALA A 509 -15.72 10.20 0.79
C ALA A 509 -15.34 11.04 2.02
N ASN A 510 -15.95 12.23 2.15
CA ASN A 510 -15.81 13.18 3.26
C ASN A 510 -14.48 13.95 3.38
N LEU A 511 -13.62 13.94 2.34
CA LEU A 511 -12.48 14.87 2.29
C LEU A 511 -12.98 16.31 2.08
N ASP A 512 -12.82 17.18 3.08
CA ASP A 512 -13.28 18.58 2.99
C ASP A 512 -12.28 19.46 2.22
N THR A 513 -12.64 19.89 1.02
CA THR A 513 -11.83 20.81 0.20
C THR A 513 -12.32 22.26 0.25
N SER A 514 -13.23 22.60 1.18
CA SER A 514 -13.84 23.94 1.29
C SER A 514 -12.91 25.01 1.87
N ALA A 515 -11.77 24.60 2.43
CA ALA A 515 -10.70 25.45 2.92
C ALA A 515 -9.33 24.99 2.38
N PRO A 516 -8.28 25.83 2.44
CA PRO A 516 -6.92 25.43 2.04
C PRO A 516 -6.40 24.26 2.87
N LEU A 517 -5.71 23.34 2.20
CA LEU A 517 -5.20 22.09 2.79
C LEU A 517 -3.67 22.07 2.86
N THR A 518 -3.15 21.18 3.70
CA THR A 518 -1.74 20.76 3.65
C THR A 518 -1.70 19.28 3.27
N ILE A 519 -0.98 18.93 2.20
CA ILE A 519 -0.88 17.57 1.70
C ILE A 519 0.58 17.14 1.71
N SER A 520 0.88 15.98 2.27
CA SER A 520 2.24 15.47 2.38
C SER A 520 2.35 13.98 2.06
N ALA A 521 3.54 13.53 1.67
CA ALA A 521 3.92 12.12 1.61
C ALA A 521 5.42 11.96 1.80
N LYS A 522 5.82 10.81 2.36
CA LYS A 522 7.21 10.34 2.40
C LYS A 522 7.54 9.60 1.12
N VAL A 523 8.61 9.98 0.45
CA VAL A 523 9.04 9.35 -0.80
C VAL A 523 10.52 9.01 -0.74
N PHE A 524 10.85 7.71 -0.78
CA PHE A 524 12.21 7.26 -0.99
C PHE A 524 12.53 7.30 -2.48
N ILE A 525 13.58 8.05 -2.83
CA ILE A 525 14.09 8.06 -4.20
C ILE A 525 15.43 7.34 -4.22
N PRO A 526 15.57 6.19 -4.90
CA PRO A 526 16.83 5.47 -4.95
C PRO A 526 17.98 6.28 -5.57
N ALA A 527 19.21 5.96 -5.18
CA ALA A 527 20.41 6.62 -5.70
C ALA A 527 20.53 6.52 -7.24
N GLU A 528 19.98 5.44 -7.84
CA GLU A 528 19.92 5.24 -9.30
C GLU A 528 19.23 6.41 -10.04
N TYR A 529 18.40 7.21 -9.35
CA TYR A 529 17.65 8.32 -9.94
C TYR A 529 18.42 9.65 -10.00
N ALA A 530 19.69 9.68 -9.57
CA ALA A 530 20.52 10.89 -9.51
C ALA A 530 20.63 11.69 -10.84
N GLY A 531 20.42 11.02 -11.99
CA GLY A 531 20.47 11.64 -13.32
C GLY A 531 19.17 12.29 -13.79
N GLU A 532 18.06 12.15 -13.05
CA GLU A 532 16.71 12.49 -13.51
C GLU A 532 16.31 13.93 -13.17
N THR A 533 17.05 14.88 -13.72
CA THR A 533 16.88 16.33 -13.44
C THR A 533 15.49 16.92 -13.76
N ASN A 534 14.65 16.19 -14.52
CA ASN A 534 13.27 16.60 -14.79
C ASN A 534 12.24 15.93 -13.86
N PHE A 535 12.68 15.16 -12.86
CA PHE A 535 11.79 14.50 -11.92
C PHE A 535 10.83 15.52 -11.29
N PHE A 536 9.56 15.16 -11.22
CA PHE A 536 8.55 15.94 -10.53
C PHE A 536 7.63 15.03 -9.71
N PHE A 537 7.04 15.61 -8.67
CA PHE A 537 6.03 14.98 -7.82
C PHE A 537 4.90 15.97 -7.54
N LYS A 538 3.64 15.52 -7.56
CA LYS A 538 2.46 16.32 -7.20
C LYS A 538 1.30 15.46 -6.74
N PHE A 539 0.37 16.08 -6.02
CA PHE A 539 -0.95 15.51 -5.74
C PHE A 539 -2.01 16.11 -6.64
N PHE A 540 -3.07 15.37 -6.90
CA PHE A 540 -4.23 15.86 -7.65
C PHE A 540 -5.55 15.32 -7.08
N ILE A 541 -6.62 16.05 -7.37
CA ILE A 541 -8.00 15.59 -7.19
C ILE A 541 -8.69 15.60 -8.55
N GLN A 542 -9.34 14.48 -8.88
CA GLN A 542 -10.32 14.43 -9.96
C GLN A 542 -11.71 14.74 -9.38
N HIS A 543 -12.53 15.54 -10.05
CA HIS A 543 -13.86 15.91 -9.52
C HIS A 543 -14.92 16.13 -10.61
N GLY A 544 -16.19 15.90 -10.26
CA GLY A 544 -17.38 16.14 -11.11
C GLY A 544 -17.54 15.18 -12.31
N ASP A 545 -18.66 15.29 -13.03
CA ASP A 545 -19.07 14.30 -14.06
C ASP A 545 -18.19 14.29 -15.34
N GLY A 546 -17.34 15.30 -15.52
CA GLY A 546 -16.34 15.35 -16.59
C GLY A 546 -14.94 15.10 -16.02
N TRP A 547 -13.99 14.69 -16.85
CA TRP A 547 -12.56 14.55 -16.49
C TRP A 547 -11.92 15.91 -16.11
N ALA A 548 -12.38 16.54 -15.03
CA ALA A 548 -11.85 17.78 -14.48
C ALA A 548 -10.93 17.47 -13.29
N TRP A 549 -9.84 18.24 -13.20
CA TRP A 549 -8.73 17.98 -12.29
C TRP A 549 -8.24 19.30 -11.71
N VAL A 550 -7.89 19.25 -10.43
CA VAL A 550 -7.10 20.27 -9.73
C VAL A 550 -5.85 19.60 -9.16
N ASP A 551 -4.71 20.29 -9.12
CA ASP A 551 -3.46 19.75 -8.60
C ASP A 551 -2.70 20.76 -7.74
N THR A 552 -1.75 20.26 -6.96
CA THR A 552 -0.96 21.06 -6.00
C THR A 552 0.08 21.97 -6.65
N GLY A 553 0.20 21.97 -7.99
CA GLY A 553 1.46 22.24 -8.65
C GLY A 553 2.49 21.14 -8.37
N GLN A 554 3.69 21.25 -8.94
CA GLN A 554 4.72 20.20 -8.85
C GLN A 554 5.95 20.65 -8.05
N LYS A 555 6.46 19.78 -7.19
CA LYS A 555 7.84 19.86 -6.68
C LYS A 555 8.78 19.29 -7.74
N SER A 556 9.96 19.88 -7.88
CA SER A 556 10.93 19.48 -8.91
C SER A 556 12.12 18.77 -8.29
N TYR A 557 12.94 18.11 -9.10
CA TYR A 557 14.15 17.38 -8.68
C TYR A 557 15.08 18.19 -7.73
N SER A 558 15.13 19.52 -7.84
CA SER A 558 15.93 20.37 -6.94
C SER A 558 15.51 20.33 -5.48
N ASP A 559 14.29 19.86 -5.20
CA ASP A 559 13.67 19.85 -3.88
C ASP A 559 13.76 18.47 -3.23
N ILE A 560 14.48 17.52 -3.84
CA ILE A 560 14.42 16.09 -3.53
C ILE A 560 15.82 15.48 -3.55
N ALA A 561 16.15 14.74 -2.50
CA ALA A 561 17.40 14.02 -2.34
C ALA A 561 17.27 12.55 -2.79
N VAL A 562 18.32 12.05 -3.44
CA VAL A 562 18.40 10.68 -3.95
C VAL A 562 19.23 9.82 -3.00
N GLY A 563 18.85 8.55 -2.86
CA GLY A 563 19.39 7.62 -1.88
C GLY A 563 18.72 7.66 -0.50
N GLU A 564 17.72 8.52 -0.29
CA GLU A 564 17.07 8.72 1.02
C GLU A 564 15.56 9.01 0.93
N TRP A 565 14.91 9.04 2.09
CA TRP A 565 13.50 9.39 2.26
C TRP A 565 13.31 10.91 2.21
N ASN A 566 12.28 11.36 1.51
CA ASN A 566 11.96 12.78 1.32
C ASN A 566 10.54 13.08 1.80
N ASP A 567 10.40 14.10 2.64
CA ASP A 567 9.09 14.63 3.03
C ASP A 567 8.58 15.65 2.00
N ILE A 568 7.72 15.20 1.09
CA ILE A 568 7.15 16.06 0.05
C ILE A 568 5.87 16.69 0.58
N THR A 569 5.98 17.92 1.10
CA THR A 569 4.84 18.69 1.64
C THR A 569 4.44 19.86 0.74
N PHE A 570 3.13 20.00 0.52
CA PHE A 570 2.47 21.13 -0.13
C PHE A 570 1.55 21.82 0.88
N GLU A 571 1.83 23.08 1.18
CA GLU A 571 1.03 23.90 2.09
C GLU A 571 0.08 24.82 1.33
N ASN A 572 -1.01 25.22 1.98
CA ASN A 572 -2.00 26.18 1.44
C ASN A 572 -2.57 25.75 0.07
N VAL A 573 -2.75 24.45 -0.12
CA VAL A 573 -3.32 23.87 -1.33
C VAL A 573 -4.78 24.30 -1.45
N ASP A 574 -5.09 25.09 -2.47
CA ASP A 574 -6.45 25.56 -2.73
C ASP A 574 -7.18 24.62 -3.70
N PHE A 575 -7.99 23.73 -3.12
CA PHE A 575 -8.91 22.86 -3.85
C PHE A 575 -10.38 23.31 -3.73
N THR A 576 -10.65 24.57 -3.37
CA THR A 576 -12.02 25.09 -3.20
C THR A 576 -12.84 25.12 -4.50
N ALA A 577 -12.16 25.03 -5.65
CA ALA A 577 -12.80 24.91 -6.97
C ALA A 577 -13.23 23.47 -7.31
N ALA A 578 -12.80 22.47 -6.53
CA ALA A 578 -13.19 21.08 -6.72
C ALA A 578 -14.67 20.90 -6.35
N GLY A 579 -15.39 20.16 -7.20
CA GLY A 579 -16.75 19.69 -6.92
C GLY A 579 -16.73 18.38 -6.12
N ALA A 580 -17.72 17.52 -6.33
CA ALA A 580 -17.72 16.17 -5.76
C ALA A 580 -16.44 15.40 -6.15
N ILE A 581 -15.68 14.98 -5.15
CA ILE A 581 -14.37 14.35 -5.30
C ILE A 581 -14.54 12.94 -5.86
N GLN A 582 -13.88 12.66 -6.97
CA GLN A 582 -13.87 11.34 -7.59
C GLN A 582 -12.66 10.52 -7.17
N VAL A 583 -11.46 11.06 -7.18
CA VAL A 583 -10.27 10.36 -6.67
C VAL A 583 -9.29 11.36 -6.10
N LEU A 584 -8.58 10.95 -5.06
CA LEU A 584 -7.31 11.53 -4.65
C LEU A 584 -6.20 10.73 -5.33
N GLY A 585 -5.16 11.40 -5.82
CA GLY A 585 -4.04 10.71 -6.41
C GLY A 585 -2.73 11.47 -6.38
N ILE A 586 -1.69 10.75 -6.74
CA ILE A 586 -0.30 11.20 -6.84
C ILE A 586 0.13 11.04 -8.28
N GLN A 587 0.79 12.06 -8.82
CA GLN A 587 1.47 11.97 -10.10
C GLN A 587 2.95 12.31 -9.92
N LEU A 588 3.80 11.43 -10.42
CA LEU A 588 5.24 11.62 -10.47
C LEU A 588 5.77 11.31 -11.87
N GLY A 589 6.90 11.88 -12.25
CA GLY A 589 7.43 11.65 -13.59
C GLY A 589 8.60 12.54 -13.96
N GLY A 590 8.91 12.61 -15.25
CA GLY A 590 10.12 13.27 -15.75
C GLY A 590 11.37 12.38 -15.75
N ILE A 591 11.19 11.07 -15.51
CA ILE A 591 12.24 10.07 -15.49
C ILE A 591 12.43 9.52 -16.91
N THR A 592 13.66 9.52 -17.41
CA THR A 592 13.97 9.28 -18.83
C THR A 592 14.89 8.09 -19.07
N THR A 593 15.51 7.56 -18.02
CA THR A 593 16.39 6.39 -18.09
C THR A 593 15.75 5.18 -17.42
N ALA A 594 16.15 3.97 -17.84
CA ALA A 594 15.68 2.74 -17.22
C ALA A 594 16.12 2.68 -15.75
N LYS A 595 15.24 2.15 -14.89
CA LYS A 595 15.48 2.00 -13.45
C LYS A 595 15.22 0.56 -13.02
N THR A 596 16.01 0.09 -12.08
CA THR A 596 15.91 -1.26 -11.50
C THR A 596 15.40 -1.22 -10.05
N GLU A 597 15.64 -0.12 -9.34
CA GLU A 597 15.11 0.08 -7.99
C GLU A 597 13.77 0.83 -8.01
N PRO A 598 12.76 0.40 -7.23
CA PRO A 598 11.50 1.11 -7.11
C PRO A 598 11.63 2.41 -6.31
N LEU A 599 10.82 3.43 -6.63
CA LEU A 599 10.54 4.51 -5.69
C LEU A 599 9.72 3.92 -4.53
N LEU A 600 9.92 4.35 -3.29
CA LEU A 600 9.03 3.96 -2.18
C LEU A 600 8.19 5.16 -1.76
N LEU A 601 6.94 4.91 -1.39
CA LEU A 601 5.99 5.90 -0.91
C LEU A 601 5.43 5.45 0.42
N ASP A 602 5.35 6.37 1.37
CA ASP A 602 4.84 6.15 2.72
C ASP A 602 4.08 7.40 3.19
N SER A 603 3.20 7.26 4.17
CA SER A 603 2.67 8.33 5.01
C SER A 603 1.99 9.45 4.21
N VAL A 604 1.08 9.11 3.30
CA VAL A 604 0.29 10.08 2.55
C VAL A 604 -0.72 10.72 3.51
N THR A 605 -0.60 12.02 3.75
CA THR A 605 -1.42 12.75 4.72
C THR A 605 -2.10 13.96 4.08
N VAL A 606 -3.39 14.17 4.41
CA VAL A 606 -4.10 15.42 4.12
C VAL A 606 -4.60 16.06 5.42
N LEU A 607 -4.20 17.31 5.65
CA LEU A 607 -4.56 18.13 6.81
C LEU A 607 -5.42 19.33 6.37
N GLY A 608 -6.49 19.58 7.10
CA GLY A 608 -7.30 20.81 7.02
C GLY A 608 -6.68 21.98 7.78
N ALA A 609 -7.30 23.16 7.68
CA ALA A 609 -6.83 24.36 8.35
C ALA A 609 -6.87 24.20 9.89
N GLY A 610 -5.71 24.30 10.54
CA GLY A 610 -5.56 24.14 11.99
C GLY A 610 -5.35 22.69 12.45
N GLN A 611 -5.41 21.72 11.53
CA GLN A 611 -4.98 20.35 11.82
C GLN A 611 -3.46 20.24 11.74
N SER A 612 -2.89 19.33 12.53
CA SER A 612 -1.45 19.03 12.51
C SER A 612 -1.27 17.55 12.71
N LEU A 613 -0.16 16.97 12.23
CA LEU A 613 0.21 15.57 12.51
C LEU A 613 0.61 15.32 13.99
N GLY A 614 0.14 16.18 14.89
CA GLY A 614 0.36 16.07 16.30
C GLY A 614 1.73 16.49 16.75
N GLY A 615 1.79 17.72 17.25
CA GLY A 615 2.16 17.85 18.63
C GLY A 615 2.44 19.27 19.10
N ALA A 616 2.71 19.38 20.38
CA ALA A 616 2.87 20.65 21.07
C ALA A 616 4.19 21.31 20.65
N ALA A 617 4.17 22.56 20.17
CA ALA A 617 5.35 23.28 19.66
C ALA A 617 6.57 23.15 20.61
N PRO A 618 7.80 23.17 20.10
CA PRO A 618 8.99 23.05 20.96
C PRO A 618 9.04 24.18 22.00
N PRO A 619 9.81 24.01 23.09
CA PRO A 619 9.93 25.05 24.10
C PRO A 619 10.41 26.37 23.48
N SER A 620 9.80 27.51 23.83
CA SER A 620 10.27 28.85 23.44
C SER A 620 11.71 29.15 23.88
N TYR A 621 12.25 28.37 24.81
CA TYR A 621 13.67 28.33 25.14
C TYR A 621 14.08 26.93 25.60
N HIS A 622 15.21 26.40 25.10
CA HIS A 622 15.78 25.12 25.52
C HIS A 622 17.30 25.17 25.46
N ALA A 623 17.97 24.91 26.58
CA ALA A 623 19.43 24.74 26.66
C ALA A 623 19.77 23.30 27.05
N LYS A 624 20.69 22.64 26.33
CA LYS A 624 21.02 21.20 26.48
C LYS A 624 22.49 20.94 26.86
N PHE A 625 23.35 21.94 26.76
CA PHE A 625 24.75 21.90 27.22
C PHE A 625 25.63 20.82 26.57
N VAL A 626 25.31 20.44 25.32
CA VAL A 626 26.06 19.45 24.55
C VAL A 626 27.30 20.11 23.93
N GLY A 627 28.49 19.65 24.31
CA GLY A 627 29.76 20.16 23.79
C GLY A 627 30.21 21.55 24.29
N ASP A 628 29.29 22.48 24.62
CA ASP A 628 29.61 23.77 25.24
C ASP A 628 28.53 24.30 26.22
N ALA A 629 28.80 25.43 26.89
CA ALA A 629 27.93 26.00 27.93
C ALA A 629 26.74 26.82 27.38
N GLU A 630 26.56 26.92 26.07
CA GLU A 630 25.45 27.62 25.39
C GLU A 630 25.24 29.07 25.90
N GLY A 631 26.35 29.76 26.20
CA GLY A 631 26.33 31.14 26.72
C GLY A 631 25.98 31.27 28.20
N TRP A 632 25.75 30.17 28.92
CA TRP A 632 25.58 30.18 30.37
C TRP A 632 26.90 30.45 31.08
N GLY A 633 26.85 31.34 32.07
CA GLY A 633 28.00 31.72 32.88
C GLY A 633 27.60 32.20 34.27
N LYS A 634 28.60 32.55 35.07
CA LYS A 634 28.35 33.12 36.41
C LYS A 634 27.66 34.49 36.31
N ASP A 635 26.68 34.77 37.17
CA ASP A 635 26.08 36.11 37.27
C ASP A 635 26.75 36.97 38.36
N TRP A 636 26.00 37.49 39.32
CA TRP A 636 26.47 38.48 40.32
C TRP A 636 27.21 37.87 41.51
N THR A 637 27.38 36.55 41.59
CA THR A 637 27.91 35.86 42.77
C THR A 637 29.41 35.56 42.68
N GLY A 638 30.12 35.81 43.77
CA GLY A 638 31.56 35.54 43.89
C GLY A 638 31.83 34.06 44.16
N GLY A 639 32.92 33.53 43.63
CA GLY A 639 33.31 32.13 43.86
C GLY A 639 32.62 31.09 42.97
N THR A 640 31.70 31.49 42.09
CA THR A 640 31.00 30.59 41.15
C THR A 640 31.83 30.38 39.88
N SER A 641 31.96 29.13 39.43
CA SER A 641 32.50 28.81 38.10
C SER A 641 31.61 27.81 37.37
N VAL A 642 31.54 27.99 36.05
CA VAL A 642 30.67 27.24 35.14
C VAL A 642 31.55 26.65 34.05
N SER A 643 31.37 25.36 33.78
CA SER A 643 32.02 24.60 32.71
C SER A 643 31.07 23.56 32.15
N VAL A 644 31.49 22.78 31.17
CA VAL A 644 30.72 21.65 30.63
C VAL A 644 31.57 20.38 30.69
N ASP A 645 30.94 19.29 31.10
CA ASP A 645 31.52 17.94 31.12
C ASP A 645 30.42 16.92 30.86
N SER A 646 30.69 15.95 29.97
CA SER A 646 29.76 14.87 29.61
C SER A 646 28.35 15.37 29.31
N ASP A 647 28.24 16.40 28.45
CA ASP A 647 26.99 17.02 28.01
C ASP A 647 26.13 17.65 29.12
N ASN A 648 26.76 18.06 30.23
CA ASN A 648 26.08 18.71 31.35
C ASN A 648 26.74 20.05 31.72
N LEU A 649 25.93 21.02 32.13
CA LEU A 649 26.42 22.25 32.75
C LEU A 649 26.93 21.95 34.16
N VAL A 650 28.24 22.07 34.35
CA VAL A 650 28.93 21.85 35.64
C VAL A 650 29.07 23.17 36.38
N ILE A 651 28.46 23.27 37.56
CA ILE A 651 28.50 24.47 38.39
C ILE A 651 29.22 24.17 39.72
N THR A 652 30.29 24.93 40.00
CA THR A 652 31.02 24.87 41.27
C THR A 652 30.92 26.20 42.01
N GLN A 653 30.84 26.13 43.34
CA GLN A 653 30.74 27.30 44.21
C GLN A 653 31.77 27.23 45.34
N ASP A 654 32.55 28.31 45.52
CA ASP A 654 33.30 28.53 46.76
C ASP A 654 32.35 29.02 47.86
N TRP A 655 31.88 28.07 48.68
CA TRP A 655 30.96 28.30 49.79
C TRP A 655 31.54 29.19 50.92
N THR A 656 32.82 29.57 50.87
CA THR A 656 33.37 30.58 51.80
C THR A 656 32.99 32.03 51.40
N GLN A 657 32.53 32.23 50.17
CA GLN A 657 32.21 33.56 49.62
C GLN A 657 30.71 33.89 49.66
N GLY A 658 29.86 32.92 50.01
CA GLY A 658 28.41 33.10 50.14
C GLY A 658 27.68 31.77 50.32
N ASP A 659 26.44 31.84 50.79
CA ASP A 659 25.50 30.73 50.98
C ASP A 659 24.55 30.54 49.78
N GLN A 660 24.79 31.28 48.69
CA GLN A 660 24.01 31.27 47.46
C GLN A 660 24.88 31.61 46.25
N PHE A 661 24.49 31.10 45.08
CA PHE A 661 25.09 31.45 43.80
C PHE A 661 24.01 31.64 42.71
N ALA A 662 24.38 32.31 41.63
CA ALA A 662 23.53 32.48 40.46
C ALA A 662 24.32 32.29 39.16
N VAL A 663 23.73 31.52 38.25
CA VAL A 663 24.21 31.34 36.88
C VAL A 663 23.16 31.88 35.91
N PHE A 664 23.61 32.44 34.79
CA PHE A 664 22.73 33.08 33.82
C PHE A 664 23.24 32.92 32.39
N VAL A 665 22.31 33.02 31.46
CA VAL A 665 22.57 33.31 30.06
C VAL A 665 22.15 34.75 29.74
N GLY A 666 22.99 35.48 28.98
CA GLY A 666 22.74 36.89 28.67
C GLY A 666 23.12 37.30 27.24
N GLY A 667 22.24 38.06 26.62
CA GLY A 667 22.32 38.53 25.23
C GLY A 667 20.88 38.77 24.75
N GLY A 668 20.60 39.91 24.11
CA GLY A 668 19.23 40.24 23.71
C GLY A 668 18.61 39.19 22.78
N ASN A 669 17.30 38.96 22.96
CA ASN A 669 16.42 37.95 22.33
C ASN A 669 16.52 36.53 22.90
N THR A 670 16.01 36.31 24.12
CA THR A 670 15.33 35.04 24.40
C THR A 670 13.92 35.20 23.84
N ASP A 671 13.57 34.50 22.77
CA ASP A 671 12.27 34.58 22.09
C ASP A 671 11.12 33.94 22.90
N ILE A 672 11.09 34.20 24.21
CA ILE A 672 10.04 33.76 25.14
C ILE A 672 8.91 34.78 25.10
N ASP A 673 7.72 34.41 24.63
CA ASP A 673 6.54 35.26 24.74
C ASP A 673 6.01 35.21 26.18
N THR A 674 6.17 36.31 26.89
CA THR A 674 5.69 36.43 28.27
C THR A 674 4.22 36.80 28.35
N SER A 675 3.47 36.91 27.24
CA SER A 675 2.08 37.39 27.23
C SER A 675 1.06 36.43 27.88
N GLY A 676 1.41 35.15 28.02
CA GLY A 676 0.62 34.10 28.65
C GLY A 676 1.26 33.51 29.92
N LEU A 677 0.61 32.48 30.49
CA LEU A 677 1.20 31.68 31.56
C LEU A 677 2.23 30.71 30.98
N LEU A 678 3.36 30.55 31.66
CA LEU A 678 4.47 29.72 31.22
C LEU A 678 4.67 28.51 32.13
N THR A 679 5.31 27.48 31.60
CA THR A 679 5.86 26.35 32.36
C THR A 679 7.37 26.34 32.19
N ALA A 680 8.13 26.27 33.28
CA ALA A 680 9.58 26.15 33.22
C ALA A 680 10.01 24.75 33.69
N LYS A 681 10.95 24.13 32.98
CA LYS A 681 11.50 22.82 33.32
C LYS A 681 13.01 22.85 33.41
N MET A 682 13.59 22.02 34.28
CA MET A 682 15.02 21.76 34.33
C MET A 682 15.28 20.34 34.81
N ASN A 683 16.33 19.68 34.33
CA ASN A 683 16.82 18.45 34.93
C ASN A 683 18.14 18.72 35.66
N ILE A 684 18.17 18.47 36.97
CA ILE A 684 19.26 18.86 37.87
C ILE A 684 19.75 17.67 38.71
N PHE A 685 21.06 17.56 38.86
CA PHE A 685 21.72 16.64 39.77
C PHE A 685 22.36 17.41 40.92
N ILE A 686 21.86 17.17 42.14
CA ILE A 686 22.51 17.65 43.37
C ILE A 686 23.24 16.48 44.02
N PRO A 687 24.56 16.56 44.24
CA PRO A 687 25.32 15.46 44.83
C PRO A 687 24.84 15.05 46.22
N ALA A 688 25.11 13.80 46.60
CA ALA A 688 24.63 13.22 47.85
C ALA A 688 25.23 13.87 49.12
N ASP A 689 26.36 14.58 49.02
CA ASP A 689 26.98 15.30 50.15
C ASP A 689 26.13 16.49 50.64
N TYR A 690 25.28 17.05 49.78
CA TYR A 690 24.32 18.11 50.13
C TYR A 690 23.14 17.62 51.00
N ALA A 691 22.92 16.32 51.15
CA ALA A 691 21.73 15.74 51.79
C ALA A 691 21.48 16.16 53.26
N ASN A 692 22.50 16.73 53.93
CA ASN A 692 22.38 17.20 55.32
C ASN A 692 22.01 18.69 55.44
N GLU A 693 21.86 19.42 54.33
CA GLU A 693 21.39 20.81 54.33
C GLU A 693 19.89 20.89 54.65
N SER A 694 19.48 21.86 55.46
CA SER A 694 18.08 21.99 55.88
C SER A 694 17.32 23.13 55.18
N GLY A 695 18.03 23.98 54.44
CA GLY A 695 17.50 25.23 53.90
C GLY A 695 17.67 25.39 52.40
N ILE A 696 18.08 24.34 51.68
CA ILE A 696 18.42 24.42 50.27
C ILE A 696 17.21 24.85 49.44
N TYR A 697 17.44 25.79 48.54
CA TYR A 697 16.46 26.18 47.55
C TYR A 697 17.09 26.47 46.20
N PHE A 698 16.31 26.27 45.16
CA PHE A 698 16.63 26.69 43.81
C PHE A 698 15.39 27.18 43.07
N LYS A 699 15.60 28.09 42.12
CA LYS A 699 14.55 28.73 41.34
C LYS A 699 15.10 29.29 40.03
N ILE A 700 14.18 29.58 39.11
CA ILE A 700 14.48 30.28 37.87
C ILE A 700 14.16 31.76 38.08
N TYR A 701 15.06 32.63 37.63
CA TYR A 701 14.85 34.08 37.64
C TYR A 701 15.07 34.69 36.25
N VAL A 702 14.40 35.82 36.03
CA VAL A 702 14.49 36.59 34.78
C VAL A 702 14.67 38.08 35.05
N ASN A 703 15.25 38.80 34.08
CA ASN A 703 15.39 40.25 34.12
C ASN A 703 14.80 40.89 32.85
N HIS A 704 14.06 42.00 33.00
CA HIS A 704 13.45 42.75 31.90
C HIS A 704 13.74 44.26 31.99
N GLY A 705 13.88 44.93 30.84
CA GLY A 705 14.05 46.40 30.74
C GLY A 705 15.46 46.95 31.01
N ASP A 706 15.59 48.29 31.15
CA ASP A 706 16.86 49.00 31.44
C ASP A 706 17.06 49.30 32.94
N SER A 707 16.02 49.11 33.76
CA SER A 707 16.07 49.13 35.22
C SER A 707 16.18 47.70 35.76
N TRP A 708 16.81 47.50 36.92
CA TRP A 708 16.94 46.21 37.63
C TRP A 708 15.57 45.64 38.11
N ALA A 709 14.63 45.38 37.21
CA ALA A 709 13.35 44.73 37.47
C ALA A 709 13.50 43.22 37.24
N TRP A 710 13.04 42.41 38.20
CA TRP A 710 13.29 40.97 38.23
C TRP A 710 12.00 40.19 38.49
N GLY A 711 11.88 39.04 37.82
CA GLY A 711 10.85 38.02 38.03
C GLY A 711 11.49 36.73 38.51
N GLN A 712 10.75 35.89 39.24
CA GLN A 712 11.23 34.59 39.71
C GLN A 712 10.08 33.57 39.78
N THR A 713 10.43 32.29 39.71
CA THR A 713 9.52 31.18 40.05
C THR A 713 9.40 31.00 41.56
N SER A 714 8.54 30.06 41.99
CA SER A 714 8.53 29.58 43.38
C SER A 714 9.83 28.84 43.72
N ASP A 715 10.20 28.83 45.01
CA ASP A 715 11.38 28.10 45.48
C ASP A 715 11.09 26.58 45.49
N LYS A 716 12.01 25.79 44.96
CA LYS A 716 12.05 24.32 45.03
C LYS A 716 13.19 23.86 45.93
N GLY A 717 13.07 22.73 46.61
CA GLY A 717 14.09 22.23 47.55
C GLY A 717 14.04 20.72 47.73
N PHE A 718 14.58 20.17 48.83
CA PHE A 718 14.59 18.70 49.08
C PHE A 718 13.22 18.03 49.23
N ALA A 719 12.11 18.79 49.21
CA ALA A 719 10.78 18.21 49.08
C ALA A 719 10.47 17.78 47.63
N ASP A 720 11.20 18.32 46.66
CA ASP A 720 10.98 18.15 45.22
C ASP A 720 12.11 17.32 44.55
N ILE A 721 13.21 17.04 45.26
CA ILE A 721 14.37 16.32 44.72
C ILE A 721 14.95 15.32 45.72
N THR A 722 15.65 14.31 45.19
CA THR A 722 16.48 13.37 45.96
C THR A 722 17.97 13.61 45.66
N PRO A 723 18.80 13.98 46.66
CA PRO A 723 20.24 14.14 46.48
C PRO A 723 20.93 12.84 46.07
N GLY A 724 21.87 12.92 45.12
CA GLY A 724 22.57 11.78 44.52
C GLY A 724 21.87 11.16 43.31
N GLU A 725 20.74 11.72 42.88
CA GLU A 725 19.98 11.29 41.70
C GLU A 725 19.71 12.48 40.77
N TRP A 726 19.43 12.19 39.50
CA TRP A 726 18.91 13.18 38.54
C TRP A 726 17.44 13.44 38.85
N ASN A 727 17.04 14.71 38.88
CA ASN A 727 15.67 15.10 39.18
C ASN A 727 15.16 16.10 38.14
N GLU A 728 14.10 15.73 37.43
CA GLU A 728 13.36 16.66 36.57
C GLU A 728 12.41 17.50 37.43
N ILE A 729 12.51 18.82 37.28
CA ILE A 729 11.75 19.80 38.05
C ILE A 729 10.92 20.67 37.13
N THR A 730 9.63 20.73 37.44
CA THR A 730 8.64 21.55 36.72
C THR A 730 8.12 22.68 37.62
N PHE A 731 8.11 23.90 37.07
CA PHE A 731 7.49 25.09 37.64
C PHE A 731 6.28 25.46 36.77
N GLU A 732 5.08 25.12 37.21
CA GLU A 732 3.84 25.39 36.49
C GLU A 732 3.25 26.76 36.85
N GLY A 733 2.51 27.36 35.90
CA GLY A 733 1.76 28.59 36.15
C GLY A 733 2.64 29.81 36.41
N VAL A 734 3.79 29.88 35.77
CA VAL A 734 4.74 30.98 35.88
C VAL A 734 4.14 32.22 35.19
N ASP A 735 3.68 33.18 35.99
CA ASP A 735 3.06 34.42 35.50
C ASP A 735 4.10 35.52 35.29
N TRP A 736 4.50 35.70 34.04
CA TRP A 736 5.39 36.76 33.57
C TRP A 736 4.67 37.77 32.66
N THR A 737 3.32 37.77 32.66
CA THR A 737 2.45 38.60 31.79
C THR A 737 2.65 40.11 31.91
N SER A 738 3.22 40.55 33.04
CA SER A 738 3.57 41.96 33.27
C SER A 738 4.94 42.38 32.71
N PHE A 739 5.72 41.43 32.19
CA PHE A 739 7.05 41.66 31.62
C PHE A 739 6.98 41.82 30.09
N GLY A 740 7.93 42.57 29.53
CA GLY A 740 8.19 42.59 28.09
C GLY A 740 9.40 41.71 27.76
N ALA A 741 10.00 41.90 26.59
CA ALA A 741 11.17 41.13 26.14
C ALA A 741 12.25 40.98 27.25
N LEU A 742 12.59 39.73 27.54
CA LEU A 742 13.55 39.37 28.58
C LEU A 742 14.99 39.62 28.09
N LYS A 743 15.88 39.96 29.03
CA LYS A 743 17.32 40.17 28.77
C LYS A 743 18.21 39.10 29.38
N LYS A 744 17.74 38.45 30.43
CA LYS A 744 18.45 37.37 31.12
C LYS A 744 17.45 36.33 31.59
N LEU A 745 17.89 35.08 31.52
CA LEU A 745 17.32 33.91 32.16
C LEU A 745 18.43 33.28 33.01
N GLY A 746 18.12 32.87 34.23
CA GLY A 746 19.12 32.28 35.10
C GLY A 746 18.54 31.38 36.18
N ILE A 747 19.43 30.63 36.83
CA ILE A 747 19.14 29.75 37.95
C ILE A 747 19.80 30.36 39.19
N GLN A 748 19.01 30.54 40.25
CA GLN A 748 19.53 30.91 41.57
C GLN A 748 19.45 29.70 42.49
N PHE A 749 20.54 29.47 43.22
CA PHE A 749 20.66 28.43 44.21
C PHE A 749 21.08 29.03 45.55
N GLY A 750 20.54 28.56 46.68
CA GLY A 750 20.91 29.10 47.98
C GLY A 750 20.45 28.28 49.18
N GLY A 751 20.74 28.78 50.38
CA GLY A 751 20.36 28.14 51.64
C GLY A 751 21.27 26.98 52.07
N VAL A 752 22.50 26.96 51.54
CA VAL A 752 23.55 26.02 51.90
C VAL A 752 24.41 26.60 53.02
N THR A 753 24.59 25.83 54.10
CA THR A 753 25.24 26.28 55.33
C THR A 753 26.60 25.62 55.59
N THR A 754 26.92 24.54 54.87
CA THR A 754 28.20 23.83 54.93
C THR A 754 28.90 23.81 53.57
N ALA A 755 30.23 23.72 53.56
CA ALA A 755 30.99 23.72 52.32
C ALA A 755 30.98 22.33 51.67
N HIS A 756 30.58 22.28 50.41
CA HIS A 756 30.52 21.06 49.59
C HIS A 756 31.58 21.10 48.50
N GLY A 757 32.08 19.92 48.13
CA GLY A 757 33.18 19.76 47.16
C GLY A 757 32.73 19.33 45.77
N ASP A 758 31.59 18.63 45.70
CA ASP A 758 31.08 18.09 44.44
C ASP A 758 30.23 19.14 43.69
N PRO A 759 30.36 19.20 42.35
CA PRO A 759 29.64 20.17 41.53
C PRO A 759 28.16 19.82 41.40
N ILE A 760 27.33 20.85 41.24
CA ILE A 760 25.93 20.68 40.83
C ILE A 760 25.90 20.60 39.30
N LEU A 761 25.16 19.64 38.75
CA LEU A 761 25.04 19.44 37.31
C LEU A 761 23.64 19.81 36.84
N VAL A 762 23.54 20.43 35.67
CA VAL A 762 22.26 20.71 34.97
C VAL A 762 22.35 20.12 33.58
N ASP A 763 21.41 19.23 33.27
CA ASP A 763 21.33 18.52 31.99
C ASP A 763 20.59 19.37 30.95
N TYR A 764 19.45 19.96 31.32
CA TYR A 764 18.78 20.93 30.47
C TYR A 764 18.01 21.99 31.25
N VAL A 765 17.70 23.11 30.58
CA VAL A 765 16.77 24.14 31.06
C VAL A 765 15.82 24.52 29.92
N ALA A 766 14.51 24.50 30.17
CA ALA A 766 13.50 24.82 29.15
C ALA A 766 12.36 25.70 29.66
N ILE A 767 11.81 26.55 28.79
CA ILE A 767 10.63 27.39 29.05
C ILE A 767 9.59 27.11 27.96
N LEU A 768 8.37 26.76 28.38
CA LEU A 768 7.25 26.35 27.55
C LEU A 768 6.07 27.33 27.70
N GLU A 769 5.50 27.72 26.58
CA GLU A 769 4.22 28.44 26.46
C GLU A 769 3.02 27.47 26.44
N GLU A 770 1.81 28.02 26.51
CA GLU A 770 0.58 27.22 26.43
C GLU A 770 0.51 26.46 25.09
N GLY A 771 0.45 25.13 25.16
CA GLY A 771 0.47 24.27 23.97
C GLY A 771 1.86 23.85 23.47
N GLN A 772 2.94 24.11 24.22
CA GLN A 772 4.29 23.62 23.95
C GLN A 772 4.68 22.40 24.80
N SER A 773 5.63 21.59 24.33
CA SER A 773 6.17 20.43 25.07
C SER A 773 7.70 20.31 24.94
N MET A 774 8.35 19.62 25.89
CA MET A 774 9.81 19.39 25.89
C MET A 774 10.28 18.68 24.61
N ASP A 775 9.41 17.84 24.08
CA ASP A 775 9.70 16.98 22.95
C ASP A 775 9.32 17.61 21.61
N GLY A 776 8.75 18.83 21.60
CA GLY A 776 8.35 19.53 20.37
C GLY A 776 7.50 18.62 19.49
N GLY A 777 6.30 18.29 19.93
CA GLY A 777 5.49 17.30 19.25
C GLY A 777 5.22 17.69 17.79
N GLY A 778 5.37 16.69 16.92
CA GLY A 778 5.01 16.74 15.49
C GLY A 778 6.19 16.73 14.54
N ALA A 779 7.38 17.07 15.02
CA ALA A 779 8.63 16.80 14.33
C ALA A 779 9.75 16.72 15.35
N GLN A 780 10.52 15.63 15.39
CA GLN A 780 11.82 15.73 16.06
C GLN A 780 12.69 16.68 15.23
N LEU A 781 13.26 17.70 15.88
CA LEU A 781 14.51 18.27 15.40
C LEU A 781 15.56 17.18 15.57
N GLY A 782 15.88 16.52 14.46
CA GLY A 782 16.85 15.44 14.40
C GLY A 782 17.96 15.75 13.41
N GLN A 783 19.05 15.00 13.50
CA GLN A 783 20.15 15.09 12.55
C GLN A 783 19.78 14.33 11.26
N LEU A 784 19.34 15.05 10.24
CA LEU A 784 19.12 14.55 8.88
C LEU A 784 20.47 14.26 8.23
N VAL A 785 20.66 13.05 7.68
CA VAL A 785 21.88 12.71 6.94
C VAL A 785 21.85 13.43 5.59
N VAL A 786 22.57 14.55 5.48
CA VAL A 786 22.63 15.34 4.24
C VAL A 786 23.73 14.88 3.27
N TYR A 787 24.56 13.93 3.69
CA TYR A 787 25.57 13.27 2.86
C TYR A 787 25.93 11.92 3.49
N SER A 788 25.98 10.85 2.68
CA SER A 788 26.49 9.54 3.09
C SER A 788 27.38 8.92 2.00
N ALA A 789 28.41 8.20 2.43
CA ALA A 789 29.16 7.26 1.62
C ALA A 789 29.43 6.00 2.47
N ASP A 790 28.81 4.88 2.11
CA ASP A 790 28.87 3.59 2.80
C ASP A 790 29.67 2.53 2.00
N PHE A 791 30.24 2.90 0.84
CA PHE A 791 31.24 2.15 0.06
C PHE A 791 30.90 0.71 -0.37
N VAL A 792 29.61 0.39 -0.49
CA VAL A 792 29.12 -0.90 -0.97
C VAL A 792 29.45 -1.08 -2.45
N GLY A 793 30.30 -2.06 -2.76
CA GLY A 793 30.66 -2.44 -4.15
C GLY A 793 31.50 -1.45 -4.96
N GLU A 794 31.58 -0.16 -4.60
CA GLU A 794 32.34 0.87 -5.31
C GLU A 794 32.79 2.05 -4.42
N THR A 795 33.68 2.92 -4.91
CA THR A 795 34.24 4.03 -4.10
C THR A 795 33.32 5.25 -3.96
N GLN A 796 32.13 5.24 -4.57
CA GLN A 796 31.12 6.32 -4.49
C GLN A 796 31.71 7.72 -4.74
N GLY A 797 32.52 7.85 -5.80
CA GLY A 797 33.13 9.13 -6.20
C GLY A 797 34.36 9.55 -5.39
N TRP A 798 34.73 8.84 -4.33
CA TRP A 798 35.95 9.09 -3.57
C TRP A 798 37.19 8.66 -4.35
N ALA A 799 38.18 9.55 -4.39
CA ALA A 799 39.45 9.34 -5.07
C ALA A 799 40.61 9.95 -4.27
N LYS A 800 41.83 9.56 -4.66
CA LYS A 800 43.05 10.20 -4.16
C LYS A 800 43.06 11.69 -4.52
N ASP A 801 43.39 12.53 -3.54
CA ASP A 801 43.60 13.96 -3.76
C ASP A 801 45.10 14.28 -4.02
N TRP A 802 45.69 15.26 -3.31
CA TRP A 802 47.04 15.75 -3.60
C TRP A 802 48.19 14.85 -3.12
N THR A 803 47.92 13.86 -2.27
CA THR A 803 48.99 13.08 -1.63
C THR A 803 49.55 11.98 -2.54
N ALA A 804 50.88 11.82 -2.56
CA ALA A 804 51.54 10.79 -3.36
C ALA A 804 51.52 9.44 -2.64
N GLY A 805 51.34 8.35 -3.38
CA GLY A 805 51.39 6.98 -2.83
C GLY A 805 50.07 6.43 -2.29
N THR A 806 48.98 7.21 -2.31
CA THR A 806 47.65 6.74 -1.89
C THR A 806 46.94 5.98 -3.01
N VAL A 807 46.37 4.83 -2.70
CA VAL A 807 45.52 4.02 -3.59
C VAL A 807 44.26 3.64 -2.82
N LEU A 808 43.11 3.80 -3.49
CA LEU A 808 41.79 3.43 -2.95
C LEU A 808 41.30 2.18 -3.68
N SER A 809 40.73 1.25 -2.93
CA SER A 809 39.98 0.09 -3.45
C SER A 809 38.78 -0.18 -2.53
N THR A 810 37.91 -1.11 -2.88
CA THR A 810 36.78 -1.53 -2.05
C THR A 810 36.83 -3.01 -1.72
N ASP A 811 36.18 -3.40 -0.62
CA ASP A 811 35.93 -4.78 -0.22
C ASP A 811 34.49 -4.87 0.30
N ASP A 812 33.63 -5.63 -0.39
CA ASP A 812 32.16 -5.86 -0.24
C ASP A 812 31.29 -4.70 0.34
N ASP A 813 31.64 -4.15 1.51
CA ASP A 813 30.97 -3.05 2.23
C ASP A 813 31.92 -1.93 2.76
N ASN A 814 33.18 -1.80 2.30
CA ASN A 814 34.14 -0.84 2.86
C ASN A 814 35.08 -0.21 1.83
N LEU A 815 35.57 1.00 2.14
CA LEU A 815 36.68 1.65 1.44
C LEU A 815 38.03 1.28 2.06
N ILE A 816 38.93 0.75 1.24
CA ILE A 816 40.29 0.37 1.61
C ILE A 816 41.27 1.45 1.14
N VAL A 817 41.97 2.09 2.07
CA VAL A 817 42.98 3.13 1.79
C VAL A 817 44.37 2.57 2.04
N THR A 818 45.14 2.38 0.97
CA THR A 818 46.56 1.97 1.03
C THR A 818 47.45 3.17 0.79
N GLN A 819 48.41 3.42 1.68
CA GLN A 819 49.36 4.55 1.57
C GLN A 819 50.82 4.04 1.57
N ASP A 820 51.62 4.49 0.60
CA ASP A 820 53.08 4.36 0.65
C ASP A 820 53.67 5.42 1.59
N TRP A 821 53.88 5.02 2.85
CA TRP A 821 54.45 5.88 3.90
C TRP A 821 55.90 6.32 3.63
N GLY A 822 56.60 5.69 2.67
CA GLY A 822 57.91 6.14 2.21
C GLY A 822 57.86 7.37 1.30
N LEU A 823 56.69 7.68 0.73
CA LEU A 823 56.48 8.82 -0.17
C LEU A 823 55.82 10.02 0.52
N SER A 824 55.03 9.79 1.57
CA SER A 824 54.38 10.83 2.38
C SER A 824 54.02 10.29 3.76
N ASP A 825 54.07 11.15 4.79
CA ASP A 825 53.67 10.88 6.18
C ASP A 825 52.16 11.06 6.44
N GLN A 826 51.38 11.15 5.37
CA GLN A 826 49.94 11.42 5.38
C GLN A 826 49.29 10.85 4.12
N PHE A 827 47.96 10.82 4.09
CA PHE A 827 47.18 10.72 2.86
C PHE A 827 46.01 11.71 2.87
N ALA A 828 45.52 12.03 1.68
CA ALA A 828 44.34 12.88 1.48
C ALA A 828 43.46 12.29 0.37
N ILE A 829 42.17 12.13 0.66
CA ILE A 829 41.16 11.60 -0.25
C ILE A 829 39.99 12.56 -0.33
N THR A 830 39.32 12.63 -1.48
CA THR A 830 38.23 13.58 -1.71
C THR A 830 37.14 13.01 -2.62
N ALA A 831 35.91 13.46 -2.39
CA ALA A 831 34.76 13.28 -3.27
C ALA A 831 34.40 14.60 -3.98
N SER A 832 33.83 14.48 -5.18
CA SER A 832 33.42 15.62 -6.02
C SER A 832 32.14 16.28 -5.51
N ALA A 833 31.95 17.58 -5.74
CA ALA A 833 30.71 18.27 -5.35
C ALA A 833 29.45 17.93 -6.14
N ALA A 834 29.54 17.17 -7.23
CA ALA A 834 28.32 16.70 -7.89
C ALA A 834 27.47 15.82 -6.94
N ASP A 835 28.10 15.28 -5.90
CA ASP A 835 27.53 14.25 -5.02
C ASP A 835 27.41 14.73 -3.55
N ILE A 836 27.61 16.02 -3.25
CA ILE A 836 27.68 16.57 -1.88
C ILE A 836 26.53 17.57 -1.66
N ASN A 837 25.51 17.18 -0.89
CA ASN A 837 24.31 17.99 -0.61
C ASN A 837 24.33 18.65 0.78
N ILE A 838 25.44 19.28 1.16
CA ILE A 838 25.60 19.92 2.47
C ILE A 838 25.30 21.41 2.37
N ASP A 839 24.28 21.90 3.08
CA ASP A 839 23.97 23.33 3.17
C ASP A 839 24.98 24.04 4.09
N THR A 840 26.00 24.65 3.51
CA THR A 840 27.06 25.32 4.28
C THR A 840 26.54 26.46 5.15
N SER A 841 25.33 27.00 4.92
CA SER A 841 24.76 28.06 5.74
C SER A 841 24.28 27.59 7.13
N LYS A 842 24.21 26.27 7.34
CA LYS A 842 23.83 25.64 8.61
C LYS A 842 25.02 24.87 9.21
N PRO A 843 25.09 24.69 10.54
CA PRO A 843 26.04 23.78 11.17
C PRO A 843 25.88 22.34 10.66
N VAL A 844 26.98 21.61 10.58
CA VAL A 844 27.03 20.22 10.10
C VAL A 844 27.73 19.33 11.11
N THR A 845 27.22 18.13 11.33
CA THR A 845 27.88 17.08 12.10
C THR A 845 28.46 16.03 11.15
N PHE A 846 29.78 15.83 11.16
CA PHE A 846 30.42 14.77 10.36
C PHE A 846 30.70 13.55 11.23
N LYS A 847 30.32 12.36 10.77
CA LYS A 847 30.67 11.08 11.39
C LYS A 847 31.48 10.24 10.42
N VAL A 848 32.66 9.80 10.83
CA VAL A 848 33.50 8.91 10.02
C VAL A 848 33.86 7.69 10.84
N LYS A 849 33.49 6.51 10.36
CA LYS A 849 33.83 5.26 11.01
C LYS A 849 34.94 4.57 10.23
N LEU A 850 36.09 4.38 10.88
CA LEU A 850 37.28 3.80 10.28
C LEU A 850 37.95 2.77 11.21
N PHE A 851 38.51 1.72 10.62
CA PHE A 851 39.34 0.74 11.30
C PHE A 851 40.80 1.17 11.21
N LEU A 852 41.43 1.34 12.36
CA LEU A 852 42.87 1.58 12.44
C LEU A 852 43.56 0.26 12.82
N PRO A 853 44.41 -0.32 11.95
CA PRO A 853 45.07 -1.58 12.25
C PRO A 853 46.01 -1.52 13.46
N GLN A 854 46.32 -2.68 14.04
CA GLN A 854 47.09 -2.78 15.28
C GLN A 854 48.56 -2.34 15.12
N ASP A 855 49.12 -2.40 13.92
CA ASP A 855 50.51 -2.00 13.64
C ASP A 855 50.75 -0.49 13.80
N TYR A 856 49.70 0.34 13.74
CA TYR A 856 49.75 1.78 14.01
C TYR A 856 49.90 2.15 15.49
N ALA A 857 49.89 1.19 16.42
CA ALA A 857 49.89 1.45 17.87
C ALA A 857 51.14 2.16 18.42
N ALA A 858 52.23 2.19 17.66
CA ALA A 858 53.46 2.89 18.05
C ALA A 858 53.49 4.36 17.61
N GLU A 859 52.51 4.82 16.81
CA GLU A 859 52.47 6.18 16.28
C GLU A 859 51.82 7.13 17.29
N SER A 860 52.57 8.14 17.73
CA SER A 860 52.07 9.17 18.67
C SER A 860 51.69 10.48 17.99
N GLY A 861 51.90 10.58 16.67
CA GLY A 861 51.70 11.80 15.88
C GLY A 861 50.40 11.84 15.08
N ILE A 862 49.55 10.82 15.19
CA ILE A 862 48.35 10.66 14.36
C ILE A 862 47.45 11.89 14.48
N TYR A 863 47.02 12.40 13.34
CA TYR A 863 45.91 13.35 13.25
C TYR A 863 44.93 12.99 12.15
N PHE A 864 43.67 13.37 12.36
CA PHE A 864 42.60 13.23 11.37
C PHE A 864 41.72 14.47 11.32
N LYS A 865 41.30 14.86 10.11
CA LYS A 865 40.37 15.96 9.88
C LYS A 865 39.55 15.79 8.61
N VAL A 866 38.42 16.49 8.59
CA VAL A 866 37.58 16.69 7.41
C VAL A 866 37.91 18.07 6.83
N TYR A 867 38.08 18.15 5.52
CA TYR A 867 38.32 19.40 4.82
C TYR A 867 37.36 19.56 3.63
N THR A 868 37.21 20.81 3.20
CA THR A 868 36.35 21.17 2.08
C THR A 868 37.01 22.23 1.19
N LYS A 869 36.61 22.27 -0.07
CA LYS A 869 37.03 23.27 -1.05
C LYS A 869 35.82 24.05 -1.56
N HIS A 870 35.89 25.38 -1.56
CA HIS A 870 34.82 26.25 -2.07
C HIS A 870 35.31 27.21 -3.17
N GLY A 871 34.49 27.45 -4.20
CA GLY A 871 34.77 28.38 -5.32
C GLY A 871 35.92 28.00 -6.27
N ASP A 872 36.27 28.91 -7.20
CA ASP A 872 37.27 28.69 -8.26
C ASP A 872 38.73 28.98 -7.82
N SER A 873 38.93 29.53 -6.62
CA SER A 873 40.24 29.84 -6.02
C SER A 873 40.55 28.82 -4.92
N TRP A 874 41.82 28.49 -4.66
CA TRP A 874 42.22 27.55 -3.59
C TRP A 874 41.97 28.14 -2.17
N ALA A 875 40.71 28.22 -1.77
CA ALA A 875 40.27 28.56 -0.42
C ALA A 875 39.72 27.29 0.25
N TRP A 876 40.17 27.04 1.48
CA TRP A 876 39.97 25.79 2.22
C TRP A 876 39.20 26.06 3.51
N GLY A 877 38.22 25.20 3.80
CA GLY A 877 37.68 25.00 5.14
C GLY A 877 38.16 23.66 5.69
N GLN A 878 38.44 23.57 6.99
CA GLN A 878 38.79 22.29 7.63
C GLN A 878 38.28 22.26 9.07
N THR A 879 38.02 21.07 9.59
CA THR A 879 37.77 20.84 11.01
C THR A 879 39.06 20.97 11.83
N ASN A 880 38.92 21.05 13.15
CA ASN A 880 40.07 20.91 14.05
C ASN A 880 40.67 19.50 13.93
N ASP A 881 41.98 19.39 14.11
CA ASP A 881 42.65 18.08 14.08
C ASP A 881 42.24 17.26 15.32
N VAL A 882 41.79 16.04 15.09
CA VAL A 882 41.63 15.01 16.13
C VAL A 882 42.96 14.28 16.27
N SER A 883 43.51 14.19 17.49
CA SER A 883 44.82 13.60 17.77
C SER A 883 44.78 12.09 17.99
N ALA A 884 45.96 11.48 18.14
CA ALA A 884 46.15 10.04 18.36
C ALA A 884 45.31 9.44 19.51
N ASP A 885 44.92 10.22 20.52
CA ASP A 885 44.14 9.75 21.67
C ASP A 885 42.69 9.37 21.30
N ALA A 886 42.18 9.82 20.16
CA ALA A 886 40.85 9.45 19.67
C ALA A 886 40.83 8.10 18.93
N PHE A 887 41.99 7.45 18.78
CA PHE A 887 42.12 6.20 18.06
C PHE A 887 42.50 5.06 18.99
N THR A 888 41.81 3.94 18.84
CA THR A 888 42.17 2.65 19.40
C THR A 888 42.68 1.75 18.25
N PRO A 889 44.01 1.58 18.11
CA PRO A 889 44.60 0.65 17.15
C PRO A 889 44.10 -0.79 17.38
N GLY A 890 43.81 -1.50 16.29
CA GLY A 890 43.21 -2.83 16.31
C GLY A 890 41.68 -2.84 16.41
N ALA A 891 41.02 -1.68 16.36
CA ALA A 891 39.57 -1.55 16.49
C ALA A 891 38.97 -0.54 15.48
N TRP A 892 37.65 -0.61 15.34
CA TRP A 892 36.86 0.43 14.67
C TRP A 892 36.74 1.65 15.57
N ASN A 893 36.95 2.82 14.98
CA ASN A 893 36.88 4.12 15.61
C ASN A 893 35.87 4.96 14.86
N GLU A 894 34.87 5.48 15.56
CA GLU A 894 33.95 6.48 15.02
C GLU A 894 34.41 7.86 15.49
N ILE A 895 34.68 8.73 14.52
CA ILE A 895 35.14 10.10 14.76
C ILE A 895 34.01 11.04 14.40
N VAL A 896 33.58 11.83 15.38
CA VAL A 896 32.49 12.78 15.23
C VAL A 896 33.04 14.21 15.30
N PHE A 897 32.71 15.03 14.30
CA PHE A 897 32.94 16.47 14.30
C PHE A 897 31.60 17.17 14.34
N GLU A 898 31.17 17.61 15.52
CA GLU A 898 29.88 18.26 15.72
C GLU A 898 29.95 19.76 15.45
N ASN A 899 28.82 20.34 15.05
CA ASN A 899 28.64 21.80 14.90
C ASN A 899 29.71 22.49 14.05
N VAL A 900 30.14 21.85 12.96
CA VAL A 900 31.12 22.41 12.04
C VAL A 900 30.48 23.61 11.31
N ASP A 901 30.87 24.82 11.73
CA ASP A 901 30.38 26.06 11.15
C ASP A 901 31.14 26.42 9.86
N TRP A 902 30.46 26.18 8.74
CA TRP A 902 30.91 26.51 7.39
C TRP A 902 30.09 27.64 6.75
N SER A 903 29.34 28.41 7.55
CA SER A 903 28.41 29.48 7.11
C SER A 903 29.07 30.60 6.30
N SER A 904 30.38 30.79 6.46
CA SER A 904 31.17 31.74 5.68
C SER A 904 31.56 31.23 4.29
N PHE A 905 31.30 29.95 3.99
CA PHE A 905 31.60 29.30 2.72
C PHE A 905 30.35 29.22 1.83
N GLY A 906 30.52 29.40 0.52
CA GLY A 906 29.47 29.14 -0.48
C GLY A 906 29.40 27.67 -0.86
N GLU A 907 28.70 27.36 -1.96
CA GLU A 907 28.55 26.00 -2.50
C GLU A 907 29.87 25.21 -2.52
N LEU A 908 29.85 24.01 -1.93
CA LEU A 908 31.02 23.14 -1.86
C LEU A 908 31.41 22.67 -3.26
N LYS A 909 32.73 22.49 -3.49
CA LYS A 909 33.30 21.93 -4.73
C LYS A 909 33.98 20.57 -4.51
N ALA A 910 34.35 20.26 -3.28
CA ALA A 910 34.82 18.94 -2.87
C ALA A 910 34.78 18.79 -1.35
N LEU A 911 34.53 17.57 -0.86
CA LEU A 911 34.66 17.15 0.54
C LEU A 911 35.81 16.16 0.62
N GLY A 912 36.63 16.21 1.67
CA GLY A 912 37.78 15.33 1.79
C GLY A 912 38.17 15.00 3.21
N LEU A 913 38.94 13.92 3.33
CA LEU A 913 39.51 13.43 4.58
C LEU A 913 41.03 13.46 4.50
N GLN A 914 41.66 13.92 5.58
CA GLN A 914 43.11 13.90 5.72
C GLN A 914 43.49 13.14 6.99
N PHE A 915 44.40 12.19 6.83
CA PHE A 915 44.97 11.41 7.92
C PHE A 915 46.50 11.47 7.82
N GLY A 916 47.19 11.76 8.91
CA GLY A 916 48.65 11.94 8.85
C GLY A 916 49.35 11.92 10.18
N GLY A 917 50.64 12.28 10.16
CA GLY A 917 51.51 12.23 11.34
C GLY A 917 52.12 10.85 11.59
N ILE A 918 52.22 10.06 10.52
CA ILE A 918 52.76 8.69 10.53
C ILE A 918 54.25 8.73 10.23
N THR A 919 55.06 8.17 11.14
CA THR A 919 56.52 8.24 11.09
C THR A 919 57.19 6.94 10.72
N SER A 920 56.48 5.82 10.80
CA SER A 920 56.95 4.49 10.42
C SER A 920 56.13 3.88 9.29
N SER A 921 56.73 2.91 8.60
CA SER A 921 56.05 2.23 7.49
C SER A 921 55.14 1.15 8.02
N HIS A 922 53.86 1.19 7.62
CA HIS A 922 52.84 0.19 7.95
C HIS A 922 52.46 -0.63 6.72
N ALA A 923 52.05 -1.87 6.94
CA ALA A 923 51.72 -2.82 5.86
C ALA A 923 50.21 -3.06 5.74
N GLU A 924 49.45 -2.84 6.82
CA GLU A 924 48.00 -3.00 6.82
C GLU A 924 47.32 -1.69 6.39
N PRO A 925 46.34 -1.75 5.46
CA PRO A 925 45.61 -0.57 5.00
C PRO A 925 44.64 -0.07 6.06
N ILE A 926 44.29 1.22 5.99
CA ILE A 926 43.21 1.79 6.80
C ILE A 926 41.90 1.54 6.07
N THR A 927 40.89 1.05 6.79
CA THR A 927 39.57 0.74 6.23
C THR A 927 38.55 1.77 6.73
N ILE A 928 37.68 2.26 5.86
CA ILE A 928 36.59 3.19 6.19
C ILE A 928 35.27 2.48 5.87
N ASP A 929 34.40 2.40 6.88
CA ASP A 929 33.06 1.80 6.81
C ASP A 929 32.09 2.82 6.20
N TYR A 930 31.97 3.99 6.82
CA TYR A 930 31.18 5.09 6.26
C TYR A 930 31.73 6.48 6.56
N ILE A 931 31.26 7.43 5.76
CA ILE A 931 31.39 8.88 5.95
C ILE A 931 29.99 9.47 5.88
N ARG A 932 29.55 10.14 6.94
CA ARG A 932 28.24 10.81 7.02
C ARG A 932 28.40 12.27 7.39
N ALA A 933 27.53 13.10 6.84
CA ALA A 933 27.31 14.47 7.29
C ALA A 933 25.83 14.64 7.63
N GLU A 934 25.55 15.22 8.78
CA GLU A 934 24.19 15.38 9.28
C GLU A 934 23.89 16.84 9.62
N GLN A 935 22.67 17.30 9.36
CA GLN A 935 22.20 18.67 9.67
C GLN A 935 20.85 18.62 10.36
N GLU A 936 20.53 19.62 11.16
CA GLU A 936 19.26 19.68 11.87
C GLU A 936 18.07 19.84 10.89
N GLY A 937 17.08 18.95 11.00
CA GLY A 937 15.89 18.89 10.16
C GLY A 937 14.68 18.28 10.89
N LEU A 938 13.49 18.39 10.28
CA LEU A 938 12.23 17.87 10.83
C LEU A 938 12.10 16.38 10.49
N ILE A 939 11.81 15.52 11.47
CA ILE A 939 11.54 14.08 11.29
C ILE A 939 10.09 13.77 11.75
N PRO A 940 9.20 13.22 10.90
CA PRO A 940 7.82 12.87 11.31
C PRO A 940 7.75 11.60 12.17
N VAL A 941 6.94 11.62 13.23
CA VAL A 941 6.65 10.49 14.14
C VAL A 941 5.52 9.62 13.57
N GLU A 942 5.62 8.29 13.70
CA GLU A 942 4.55 7.32 13.37
C GLU A 942 3.32 7.50 14.26
N LEU A 943 2.12 7.34 13.70
CA LEU A 943 0.86 7.39 14.46
C LEU A 943 0.59 6.05 15.14
N ASP A 944 0.02 6.08 16.35
CA ASP A 944 -0.31 4.84 17.07
C ASP A 944 -1.58 4.23 16.46
N THR A 945 -1.44 3.04 15.87
CA THR A 945 -2.60 2.25 15.42
C THR A 945 -3.29 1.63 16.62
N LEU A 946 -4.51 2.08 16.91
CA LEU A 946 -5.33 1.62 18.03
C LEU A 946 -6.17 0.38 17.68
N LEU A 947 -6.59 0.27 16.42
CA LEU A 947 -7.30 -0.88 15.88
C LEU A 947 -6.98 -1.02 14.39
N ASN A 948 -6.80 -2.25 13.93
CA ASN A 948 -6.75 -2.59 12.50
C ASN A 948 -7.51 -3.90 12.27
N MET A 949 -8.51 -3.88 11.40
CA MET A 949 -9.38 -5.01 11.09
C MET A 949 -9.57 -5.11 9.57
N SER A 950 -8.79 -5.99 8.95
CA SER A 950 -8.79 -6.28 7.50
C SER A 950 -9.73 -7.41 7.09
N PHE A 951 -10.50 -7.97 8.04
CA PHE A 951 -11.46 -9.06 7.80
C PHE A 951 -10.90 -10.30 7.09
N THR A 952 -9.58 -10.47 7.10
CA THR A 952 -8.90 -11.63 6.53
C THR A 952 -9.31 -12.90 7.28
N GLU A 953 -9.45 -12.80 8.60
CA GLU A 953 -9.85 -13.88 9.49
C GLU A 953 -11.36 -13.88 9.76
N GLU A 954 -11.95 -15.07 9.86
CA GLU A 954 -13.40 -15.23 10.13
C GLU A 954 -13.80 -14.63 11.50
N SER A 955 -12.87 -14.62 12.47
CA SER A 955 -13.07 -14.03 13.79
C SER A 955 -13.41 -12.54 13.75
N ASP A 956 -12.85 -11.81 12.80
CA ASP A 956 -13.10 -10.37 12.66
C ASP A 956 -14.54 -10.13 12.20
N ALA A 957 -15.01 -10.93 11.23
CA ALA A 957 -16.39 -10.88 10.79
C ALA A 957 -17.37 -11.37 11.88
N ASP A 958 -16.97 -12.35 12.70
CA ASP A 958 -17.77 -12.87 13.82
C ASP A 958 -17.93 -11.88 14.97
N ALA A 959 -16.94 -11.02 15.20
CA ALA A 959 -17.03 -9.94 16.19
C ALA A 959 -18.17 -8.96 15.91
N TRP A 960 -18.57 -8.84 14.64
CA TRP A 960 -19.71 -8.02 14.22
C TRP A 960 -21.04 -8.74 14.44
N THR A 961 -21.94 -8.07 15.16
CA THR A 961 -23.26 -8.59 15.52
C THR A 961 -24.35 -7.61 15.11
N LEU A 962 -25.57 -8.13 14.88
CA LEU A 962 -26.73 -7.29 14.60
C LEU A 962 -27.06 -6.47 15.85
N ASP A 963 -27.01 -5.14 15.72
CA ASP A 963 -27.35 -4.20 16.79
C ASP A 963 -28.85 -3.93 16.79
N TYR A 964 -29.38 -3.46 15.66
CA TYR A 964 -30.82 -3.26 15.50
C TYR A 964 -31.28 -3.37 14.04
N ALA A 965 -32.59 -3.51 13.87
CA ALA A 965 -33.26 -3.56 12.58
C ALA A 965 -34.59 -2.79 12.63
N GLU A 966 -34.92 -2.08 11.55
CA GLU A 966 -36.18 -1.33 11.39
C GLU A 966 -36.84 -1.59 10.02
N GLY A 967 -38.06 -1.10 9.87
CA GLY A 967 -38.89 -1.34 8.69
C GLY A 967 -39.48 -2.76 8.68
N GLY A 968 -39.27 -3.49 7.60
CA GLY A 968 -39.64 -4.89 7.45
C GLY A 968 -38.57 -5.89 7.90
N PHE A 969 -37.37 -5.42 8.27
CA PHE A 969 -36.33 -6.29 8.79
C PHE A 969 -36.60 -6.74 10.24
N THR A 970 -36.22 -7.98 10.51
CA THR A 970 -36.24 -8.58 11.84
C THR A 970 -34.96 -9.40 12.01
N ALA A 971 -34.58 -9.71 13.26
CA ALA A 971 -33.42 -10.55 13.53
C ALA A 971 -33.50 -11.92 12.83
N GLU A 972 -34.71 -12.48 12.68
CA GLU A 972 -34.91 -13.75 11.96
C GLU A 972 -34.67 -13.61 10.45
N VAL A 973 -35.16 -12.51 9.86
CA VAL A 973 -34.95 -12.20 8.43
C VAL A 973 -33.46 -11.96 8.13
N LEU A 974 -32.74 -11.36 9.06
CA LEU A 974 -31.32 -11.01 8.92
C LEU A 974 -30.35 -12.10 9.41
N ALA A 975 -30.84 -13.25 9.86
CA ALA A 975 -30.00 -14.27 10.51
C ALA A 975 -28.81 -14.74 9.66
N ASN A 976 -28.94 -14.71 8.32
CA ASN A 976 -27.88 -15.08 7.37
C ASN A 976 -27.45 -13.88 6.49
N ALA A 977 -27.85 -12.66 6.87
CA ALA A 977 -27.57 -11.48 6.06
C ALA A 977 -26.13 -10.97 6.25
N LYS A 978 -25.47 -11.31 7.36
CA LYS A 978 -24.05 -11.10 7.60
C LYS A 978 -23.29 -12.40 7.37
N LEU A 979 -22.20 -12.35 6.60
CA LEU A 979 -21.29 -13.48 6.42
C LEU A 979 -19.84 -13.03 6.28
N HIS A 980 -18.90 -13.90 6.66
CA HIS A 980 -17.52 -13.81 6.21
C HIS A 980 -17.46 -14.26 4.75
N GLY A 981 -17.41 -13.30 3.85
CA GLY A 981 -17.54 -13.51 2.43
C GLY A 981 -16.24 -13.25 1.68
N PHE A 982 -16.30 -13.42 0.37
CA PHE A 982 -15.21 -12.97 -0.49
C PHE A 982 -15.38 -11.48 -0.83
N GLY A 983 -14.37 -10.67 -0.50
CA GLY A 983 -14.17 -9.33 -1.07
C GLY A 983 -14.07 -9.43 -2.58
N VAL A 984 -13.22 -10.35 -3.07
CA VAL A 984 -13.13 -10.81 -4.46
C VAL A 984 -13.16 -12.34 -4.49
N VAL A 985 -14.04 -12.93 -5.32
CA VAL A 985 -14.16 -14.38 -5.43
C VAL A 985 -12.90 -14.95 -6.09
N PRO A 986 -12.25 -15.98 -5.53
CA PRO A 986 -11.04 -16.55 -6.12
C PRO A 986 -11.35 -17.20 -7.47
N TYR A 987 -10.42 -17.09 -8.42
CA TYR A 987 -10.58 -17.64 -9.76
C TYR A 987 -9.29 -18.26 -10.29
N GLY A 988 -9.44 -19.21 -11.21
CA GLY A 988 -8.32 -19.76 -11.97
C GLY A 988 -7.87 -18.83 -13.08
N TRP A 989 -6.59 -18.87 -13.45
CA TRP A 989 -6.06 -18.12 -14.59
C TRP A 989 -4.96 -18.87 -15.35
N MET A 990 -4.83 -18.59 -16.65
CA MET A 990 -3.67 -18.99 -17.45
C MET A 990 -3.07 -17.81 -18.20
N ALA A 991 -1.77 -17.62 -18.05
CA ALA A 991 -1.03 -16.55 -18.71
C ALA A 991 -0.90 -16.80 -20.22
N TRP A 992 -1.14 -15.77 -21.02
CA TRP A 992 -0.71 -15.74 -22.42
C TRP A 992 0.66 -15.08 -22.51
N SER A 993 1.68 -15.70 -23.10
CA SER A 993 1.83 -17.14 -23.45
C SER A 993 3.25 -17.61 -23.12
N TRP A 994 3.54 -18.91 -23.13
CA TRP A 994 4.90 -19.40 -22.80
C TRP A 994 5.98 -18.74 -23.66
N LYS A 995 5.83 -18.90 -24.98
CA LYS A 995 6.71 -18.32 -26.00
C LYS A 995 6.04 -18.46 -27.36
N GLY A 996 6.38 -17.56 -28.28
CA GLY A 996 6.04 -17.70 -29.70
C GLY A 996 5.28 -16.55 -30.31
N ASN A 997 5.11 -15.46 -29.58
CA ASN A 997 4.38 -14.30 -30.06
C ASN A 997 5.13 -13.54 -31.18
N GLY A 998 4.36 -12.91 -32.06
CA GLY A 998 4.90 -11.99 -33.07
C GLY A 998 5.34 -10.67 -32.45
N GLU A 999 6.01 -9.81 -33.22
CA GLU A 999 6.62 -8.57 -32.71
C GLU A 999 5.63 -7.67 -31.93
N ALA A 1000 4.37 -7.59 -32.35
CA ALA A 1000 3.33 -6.78 -31.71
C ALA A 1000 2.86 -7.33 -30.34
N THR A 1001 3.03 -8.63 -30.09
CA THR A 1001 2.61 -9.30 -28.84
C THR A 1001 3.78 -9.96 -28.11
N LYS A 1002 5.01 -9.72 -28.55
CA LYS A 1002 6.24 -10.30 -27.99
C LYS A 1002 6.41 -10.01 -26.50
N GLY A 1003 5.88 -8.89 -26.03
CA GLY A 1003 5.83 -8.54 -24.61
C GLY A 1003 4.99 -9.50 -23.75
N LEU A 1004 4.20 -10.39 -24.36
CA LEU A 1004 3.43 -11.43 -23.68
C LEU A 1004 4.19 -12.75 -23.51
N ASP A 1005 5.34 -12.93 -24.17
CA ASP A 1005 6.16 -14.13 -23.98
C ASP A 1005 6.62 -14.21 -22.52
N MET A 1006 6.31 -15.31 -21.84
CA MET A 1006 6.79 -15.58 -20.49
C MET A 1006 8.26 -16.01 -20.46
N SER A 1007 8.76 -16.62 -21.53
CA SER A 1007 10.14 -17.08 -21.61
C SER A 1007 10.86 -16.65 -22.89
N THR A 1008 12.15 -16.35 -22.74
CA THR A 1008 13.07 -16.17 -23.86
C THR A 1008 13.46 -17.50 -24.51
N SER A 1009 13.20 -18.63 -23.87
CA SER A 1009 13.53 -19.98 -24.33
C SER A 1009 12.31 -20.88 -24.48
N GLU A 1010 12.41 -21.91 -25.31
CA GLU A 1010 11.33 -22.88 -25.50
C GLU A 1010 11.31 -23.94 -24.41
N ASP A 1011 12.48 -24.40 -23.94
CA ASP A 1011 12.66 -25.65 -23.19
C ASP A 1011 13.24 -25.47 -21.78
N THR A 1012 13.50 -24.22 -21.39
CA THR A 1012 14.18 -23.86 -20.14
C THR A 1012 13.48 -22.66 -19.50
N VAL A 1013 13.54 -22.56 -18.17
CA VAL A 1013 12.93 -21.44 -17.42
C VAL A 1013 13.83 -20.21 -17.47
N GLU A 1014 13.94 -19.62 -18.66
CA GLU A 1014 14.56 -18.30 -18.88
C GLU A 1014 13.45 -17.26 -18.98
N LEU A 1015 13.02 -16.72 -17.83
CA LEU A 1015 11.84 -15.85 -17.77
C LEU A 1015 12.14 -14.46 -18.34
N THR A 1016 11.19 -13.91 -19.09
CA THR A 1016 11.14 -12.46 -19.37
C THR A 1016 10.74 -11.69 -18.11
N THR A 1017 10.76 -10.35 -18.14
CA THR A 1017 10.25 -9.53 -17.02
C THR A 1017 8.83 -9.94 -16.64
N ARG A 1018 7.92 -10.01 -17.62
CA ARG A 1018 6.55 -10.50 -17.43
C ARG A 1018 6.51 -11.93 -16.89
N GLY A 1019 7.34 -12.82 -17.44
CA GLY A 1019 7.44 -14.19 -16.94
C GLY A 1019 7.84 -14.24 -15.46
N ASN A 1020 8.76 -13.37 -15.05
CA ASN A 1020 9.21 -13.27 -13.67
C ASN A 1020 8.10 -12.73 -12.75
N GLU A 1021 7.36 -11.71 -13.18
CA GLU A 1021 6.18 -11.17 -12.47
C GLU A 1021 5.11 -12.25 -12.26
N ILE A 1022 4.81 -13.04 -13.30
CA ILE A 1022 3.77 -14.07 -13.24
C ILE A 1022 4.21 -15.29 -12.41
N VAL A 1023 5.48 -15.69 -12.48
CA VAL A 1023 5.98 -16.90 -11.82
C VAL A 1023 6.45 -16.64 -10.39
N ASN A 1024 7.28 -15.62 -10.20
CA ASN A 1024 7.98 -15.31 -8.95
C ASN A 1024 7.38 -14.10 -8.21
N GLY A 1025 6.48 -13.32 -8.84
CA GLY A 1025 5.84 -12.18 -8.20
C GLY A 1025 4.79 -12.57 -7.14
N PRO A 1026 4.29 -11.59 -6.37
CA PRO A 1026 3.28 -11.81 -5.34
C PRO A 1026 2.04 -12.54 -5.89
N ASN A 1027 1.60 -13.59 -5.20
CA ASN A 1027 0.49 -14.45 -5.63
C ASN A 1027 0.67 -15.13 -7.01
N GLY A 1028 1.85 -15.02 -7.61
CA GLY A 1028 2.24 -15.69 -8.85
C GLY A 1028 2.25 -17.22 -8.73
N ILE A 1029 2.66 -17.91 -9.79
CA ILE A 1029 2.57 -19.38 -9.87
C ILE A 1029 3.24 -20.07 -8.68
N LYS A 1030 4.46 -19.68 -8.29
CA LYS A 1030 5.16 -20.32 -7.16
C LYS A 1030 4.50 -20.05 -5.81
N ALA A 1031 3.84 -18.90 -5.67
CA ALA A 1031 3.22 -18.49 -4.41
C ALA A 1031 1.81 -19.10 -4.23
N SER A 1032 1.06 -19.30 -5.32
CA SER A 1032 -0.36 -19.67 -5.25
C SER A 1032 -0.75 -20.99 -5.90
N ALA A 1033 0.08 -21.60 -6.75
CA ALA A 1033 -0.26 -22.87 -7.39
C ALA A 1033 -0.11 -24.04 -6.41
N VAL A 1034 -1.17 -24.86 -6.33
CA VAL A 1034 -1.16 -26.13 -5.61
C VAL A 1034 -1.15 -27.28 -6.64
N PRO A 1035 -0.35 -28.35 -6.42
CA PRO A 1035 -0.38 -29.52 -7.28
C PRO A 1035 -1.78 -30.14 -7.36
N ALA A 1036 -2.24 -30.46 -8.56
CA ALA A 1036 -3.49 -31.18 -8.77
C ALA A 1036 -3.36 -32.66 -8.37
N GLY A 1037 -4.40 -33.18 -7.72
CA GLY A 1037 -4.55 -34.60 -7.40
C GLY A 1037 -5.27 -35.36 -8.51
N PHE A 1038 -4.69 -36.46 -8.98
CA PHE A 1038 -5.20 -37.22 -10.12
C PHE A 1038 -5.81 -38.59 -9.78
N GLY A 1039 -5.95 -38.93 -8.49
CA GLY A 1039 -6.40 -40.25 -8.03
C GLY A 1039 -5.36 -41.34 -8.31
N GLN A 1040 -5.41 -42.46 -7.59
CA GLN A 1040 -4.65 -43.68 -7.92
C GLN A 1040 -5.53 -44.68 -8.65
#